data_AF-A0A952DMM5-F1
#
_entry.id   AF-A0A952DMM5-F1
#
_cell.length_a   1.000
_cell.length_b   1.000
_cell.length_c   1.000
_cell.angle_alpha   90.00
_cell.angle_beta   90.00
_cell.angle_gamma   90.00
#
_symmetry.space_group_name_H-M   'P 1'
#
loop_
_entity.id
_entity.type
_entity.pdbx_description
1 polymer ?
#
loop_
_entity_poly.entity_id
_entity_poly.type
_entity_poly.pdbx_seq_one_letter_code
_entity_poly.pdbx_strand_id
1 'polypeptide(L)'
;MSGRPKDIPGIDTRIARRDFVGGVLAASGMVGAAPVRAAQDASIAGRWSGPGGIGDYAAANGNTAEVAAAAHRVRDGEFDDALRHIAGRDDVYDLVVVGGGVAGMAAAYALHTCRGAGGRCLVLENHRMFGGESRGNQIEVDGRIVSGPQGANQTGPYTTGLLGDIHRALGLPMDFAFADAAHGSRPLKIANDHFDWVFKRRKVASVGYYCGSRHGWIGDPWDDGLAALPWSADDKRNLLEWMQSPGGHSAPGIVGTTSDPRNLSEADDPGNEDTPLARWLDGMSYHAFVRDVMKCDPSAIARLVDPYLSNTLGAGIDCVSAYGARIMAMPGVSAADWRRSPDRDFLFSFPMGNAIYPRAMVRAMIPAAYADGGLRTLVFGKTRREALDRAENATRVRLRSTVVRVVHDGHPDTAETVSVIYLQDGRLYRVRAKGVVMACGGWIARRIVADMPEDYREAWQGLHYAPILVANVAVRHWRFLDRLGISAARWFDGFGYATNIRRPMMIDGRSEPLSPDAPTMLTFYVPFLKPGDPVAAQTVDARMRLFATSFHDFEMQIRRQMQEMFGAHGFDARRDIAGIVLNRWGHAFVVPEPGFFFGSPDRPPARAYARRGFGRIAFGAAELQGYQTWLAAYQEGTRAALQLI
;
A
#
# COMPACT_ATOMS: atom_id res chain seq x y z
N MET A 1 26.53 -1.23 16.43
CA MET A 1 27.65 -2.18 16.53
C MET A 1 28.08 -2.60 15.12
N SER A 2 29.30 -2.27 14.73
CA SER A 2 29.88 -2.52 13.40
C SER A 2 30.53 -3.91 13.32
N GLY A 3 29.73 -4.94 13.04
CA GLY A 3 30.26 -6.25 12.66
C GLY A 3 30.83 -6.21 11.24
N ARG A 4 31.99 -6.85 11.00
CA ARG A 4 32.63 -6.91 9.67
C ARG A 4 31.72 -7.67 8.68
N PRO A 5 31.78 -7.39 7.37
CA PRO A 5 30.97 -8.09 6.35
C PRO A 5 31.05 -9.63 6.36
N LYS A 6 32.11 -10.21 6.94
CA LYS A 6 32.33 -11.66 7.01
C LYS A 6 31.59 -12.37 8.15
N ASP A 7 31.12 -11.64 9.17
CA ASP A 7 30.44 -12.22 10.34
C ASP A 7 28.92 -12.29 10.15
N ILE A 8 28.45 -12.12 8.91
CA ILE A 8 27.04 -11.98 8.58
C ILE A 8 26.58 -13.23 7.82
N PRO A 9 25.55 -13.94 8.32
CA PRO A 9 25.02 -15.14 7.65
C PRO A 9 24.54 -14.89 6.21
N GLY A 10 25.34 -15.35 5.24
CA GLY A 10 24.93 -15.55 3.85
C GLY A 10 24.87 -14.33 2.94
N ILE A 11 25.44 -13.19 3.35
CA ILE A 11 25.46 -11.97 2.54
C ILE A 11 26.25 -12.12 1.22
N ASP A 12 27.19 -13.07 1.20
CA ASP A 12 28.05 -13.48 0.08
C ASP A 12 27.38 -14.49 -0.87
N THR A 13 26.17 -14.96 -0.56
CA THR A 13 25.48 -15.96 -1.37
C THR A 13 24.76 -15.31 -2.54
N ARG A 14 24.89 -15.91 -3.74
CA ARG A 14 24.09 -15.53 -4.91
C ARG A 14 22.61 -15.84 -4.65
N ILE A 15 21.87 -14.88 -4.12
CA ILE A 15 20.42 -14.75 -4.43
C ILE A 15 20.30 -14.45 -5.94
N ALA A 16 19.09 -14.40 -6.52
CA ALA A 16 18.89 -14.02 -7.93
C ALA A 16 19.31 -12.55 -8.24
N ARG A 17 20.56 -12.19 -7.93
CA ARG A 17 21.26 -10.98 -8.32
C ARG A 17 21.64 -11.20 -9.77
N ARG A 18 21.12 -10.39 -10.67
CA ARG A 18 21.87 -10.11 -11.89
C ARG A 18 23.09 -9.30 -11.46
N ASP A 19 24.16 -10.01 -11.11
CA ASP A 19 25.47 -9.43 -10.85
C ASP A 19 25.96 -8.78 -12.15
N PHE A 20 25.78 -7.47 -12.30
CA PHE A 20 26.60 -6.69 -13.22
C PHE A 20 27.98 -6.50 -12.56
N VAL A 21 28.80 -7.55 -12.60
CA VAL A 21 30.24 -7.42 -12.38
C VAL A 21 30.83 -6.85 -13.66
N GLY A 22 30.90 -5.52 -13.73
CA GLY A 22 31.76 -4.80 -14.67
C GLY A 22 32.82 -4.08 -13.86
N GLY A 23 34.03 -4.63 -13.86
CA GLY A 23 35.17 -4.15 -13.07
C GLY A 23 35.48 -2.68 -13.28
N VAL A 24 35.92 -2.03 -12.20
CA VAL A 24 36.65 -0.77 -12.24
C VAL A 24 37.97 -1.03 -12.96
N LEU A 25 38.13 -0.47 -14.15
CA LEU A 25 39.45 -0.20 -14.72
C LEU A 25 39.58 1.30 -14.92
N ALA A 26 40.57 1.85 -14.22
CA ALA A 26 40.94 3.25 -14.23
C ALA A 26 41.69 3.63 -15.51
N ALA A 27 41.71 4.95 -15.75
CA ALA A 27 42.69 5.73 -16.48
C ALA A 27 42.38 6.14 -17.95
N SER A 28 42.20 7.47 -18.08
CA SER A 28 42.76 8.34 -19.13
C SER A 28 42.09 8.39 -20.51
N GLY A 29 41.50 9.55 -20.81
CA GLY A 29 41.25 10.00 -22.19
C GLY A 29 39.87 10.60 -22.40
N MET A 30 39.81 11.91 -22.63
CA MET A 30 38.58 12.62 -23.00
C MET A 30 37.96 12.06 -24.30
N VAL A 31 36.83 11.34 -24.22
CA VAL A 31 35.77 11.30 -25.26
C VAL A 31 34.43 10.91 -24.59
N GLY A 32 33.41 11.77 -24.68
CA GLY A 32 31.98 11.45 -24.47
C GLY A 32 31.50 11.16 -23.03
N ALA A 33 31.03 12.18 -22.30
CA ALA A 33 30.60 12.07 -20.89
C ALA A 33 29.19 11.47 -20.64
N ALA A 34 28.49 10.96 -21.66
CA ALA A 34 27.13 10.41 -21.51
C ALA A 34 27.06 8.92 -21.10
N PRO A 35 27.80 7.97 -21.72
CA PRO A 35 27.68 6.55 -21.39
C PRO A 35 28.22 6.19 -20.00
N VAL A 36 29.22 6.92 -19.50
CA VAL A 36 29.79 6.68 -18.16
C VAL A 36 28.83 7.12 -17.05
N ARG A 37 28.15 8.29 -17.20
CA ARG A 37 27.12 8.73 -16.24
C ARG A 37 25.91 7.81 -16.28
N ALA A 38 25.42 7.42 -17.46
CA ALA A 38 24.30 6.49 -17.57
C ALA A 38 24.59 5.11 -16.95
N ALA A 39 25.82 4.59 -17.10
CA ALA A 39 26.24 3.35 -16.46
C ALA A 39 26.40 3.49 -14.94
N GLN A 40 26.93 4.62 -14.46
CA GLN A 40 27.03 4.92 -13.03
C GLN A 40 25.65 5.09 -12.39
N ASP A 41 24.75 5.84 -13.01
CA ASP A 41 23.37 6.05 -12.57
C ASP A 41 22.58 4.73 -12.58
N ALA A 42 22.77 3.88 -13.59
CA ALA A 42 22.21 2.53 -13.62
C ALA A 42 22.78 1.62 -12.51
N SER A 43 24.08 1.77 -12.17
CA SER A 43 24.70 1.03 -11.07
C SER A 43 24.18 1.49 -9.69
N ILE A 44 23.96 2.80 -9.51
CA ILE A 44 23.39 3.39 -8.29
C ILE A 44 21.92 3.00 -8.16
N ALA A 45 21.14 3.11 -9.24
CA ALA A 45 19.76 2.65 -9.30
C ALA A 45 19.65 1.14 -9.01
N GLY A 46 20.57 0.33 -9.55
CA GLY A 46 20.65 -1.11 -9.26
C GLY A 46 20.96 -1.42 -7.79
N ARG A 47 21.92 -0.70 -7.20
CA ARG A 47 22.26 -0.82 -5.76
C ARG A 47 21.12 -0.36 -4.83
N TRP A 48 20.31 0.58 -5.28
CA TRP A 48 19.17 1.06 -4.53
C TRP A 48 17.96 0.12 -4.67
N SER A 49 17.55 -0.21 -5.90
CA SER A 49 16.34 -1.00 -6.17
C SER A 49 16.46 -2.48 -5.80
N GLY A 50 17.65 -3.09 -5.96
CA GLY A 50 17.82 -4.54 -5.81
C GLY A 50 17.05 -5.36 -6.87
N PRO A 51 16.97 -6.70 -6.71
CA PRO A 51 16.20 -7.58 -7.59
C PRO A 51 14.69 -7.31 -7.46
N GLY A 52 13.96 -7.33 -8.59
CA GLY A 52 12.50 -7.20 -8.62
C GLY A 52 11.75 -8.53 -8.78
N GLY A 53 12.45 -9.66 -8.84
CA GLY A 53 11.88 -10.99 -9.10
C GLY A 53 11.69 -11.28 -10.58
N ILE A 54 10.64 -12.04 -10.91
CA ILE A 54 10.24 -12.43 -12.27
C ILE A 54 8.84 -11.90 -12.63
N GLY A 55 8.42 -12.07 -13.88
CA GLY A 55 7.08 -11.70 -14.37
C GLY A 55 6.92 -10.21 -14.71
N ASP A 56 5.67 -9.79 -14.98
CA ASP A 56 5.33 -8.46 -15.50
C ASP A 56 5.84 -7.30 -14.64
N TYR A 57 5.87 -7.51 -13.33
CA TYR A 57 6.19 -6.49 -12.34
C TYR A 57 7.66 -6.45 -11.92
N ALA A 58 8.53 -7.30 -12.51
CA ALA A 58 9.94 -7.41 -12.13
C ALA A 58 10.76 -6.12 -12.30
N ALA A 59 10.29 -5.18 -13.14
CA ALA A 59 10.93 -3.87 -13.35
C ALA A 59 10.10 -2.72 -12.76
N ALA A 60 9.17 -3.03 -11.87
CA ALA A 60 8.22 -2.09 -11.29
C ALA A 60 7.94 -2.48 -9.83
N ASN A 61 8.99 -2.55 -9.00
CA ASN A 61 8.90 -2.79 -7.55
C ASN A 61 8.81 -1.47 -6.78
N GLY A 62 7.62 -1.16 -6.24
CA GLY A 62 7.37 0.13 -5.59
C GLY A 62 7.62 1.34 -6.51
N ASN A 63 8.02 2.46 -5.92
CA ASN A 63 8.63 3.59 -6.61
C ASN A 63 10.09 3.24 -6.92
N THR A 64 10.41 3.14 -8.21
CA THR A 64 11.78 2.88 -8.66
C THR A 64 12.62 4.15 -8.61
N ALA A 65 13.95 4.03 -8.67
CA ALA A 65 14.86 5.18 -8.72
C ALA A 65 14.54 6.11 -9.91
N GLU A 66 14.22 5.53 -11.08
CA GLU A 66 13.79 6.25 -12.29
C GLU A 66 12.55 7.13 -12.01
N VAL A 67 11.53 6.55 -11.35
CA VAL A 67 10.29 7.27 -11.02
C VAL A 67 10.51 8.34 -9.95
N ALA A 68 11.28 8.03 -8.91
CA ALA A 68 11.61 8.99 -7.85
C ALA A 68 12.41 10.18 -8.39
N ALA A 69 13.40 9.93 -9.25
CA ALA A 69 14.18 10.98 -9.90
C ALA A 69 13.30 11.88 -10.78
N ALA A 70 12.42 11.29 -11.60
CA ALA A 70 11.49 12.08 -12.42
C ALA A 70 10.56 12.96 -11.57
N ALA A 71 10.07 12.44 -10.44
CA ALA A 71 9.23 13.22 -9.53
C ALA A 71 9.99 14.38 -8.85
N HIS A 72 11.27 14.20 -8.51
CA HIS A 72 12.11 15.28 -7.99
C HIS A 72 12.31 16.39 -9.02
N ARG A 73 12.56 16.05 -10.28
CA ARG A 73 12.70 17.05 -11.37
C ARG A 73 11.43 17.87 -11.58
N VAL A 74 10.25 17.24 -11.43
CA VAL A 74 8.96 17.96 -11.44
C VAL A 74 8.84 18.88 -10.22
N ARG A 75 9.21 18.40 -9.03
CA ARG A 75 9.20 19.20 -7.79
C ARG A 75 10.09 20.44 -7.91
N ASP A 76 11.24 20.29 -8.58
CA ASP A 76 12.29 21.31 -8.69
C ASP A 76 12.10 22.25 -9.90
N GLY A 77 11.00 22.12 -10.65
CA GLY A 77 10.65 23.04 -11.75
C GLY A 77 11.50 22.89 -13.01
N GLU A 78 12.27 21.80 -13.15
CA GLU A 78 13.25 21.64 -14.23
C GLU A 78 12.67 21.61 -15.66
N PHE A 79 11.35 21.51 -15.81
CA PHE A 79 10.70 21.43 -17.11
C PHE A 79 10.21 22.79 -17.63
N ASP A 80 10.25 23.85 -16.83
CA ASP A 80 9.58 25.12 -17.16
C ASP A 80 10.05 25.76 -18.48
N ASP A 81 11.36 25.73 -18.76
CA ASP A 81 11.90 26.20 -20.04
C ASP A 81 11.55 25.26 -21.21
N ALA A 82 11.58 23.95 -20.97
CA ALA A 82 11.30 22.93 -21.98
C ALA A 82 9.82 22.94 -22.43
N LEU A 83 8.91 23.46 -21.59
CA LEU A 83 7.50 23.65 -21.95
C LEU A 83 7.28 24.61 -23.14
N ARG A 84 8.31 25.39 -23.52
CA ARG A 84 8.26 26.27 -24.71
C ARG A 84 8.49 25.53 -26.03
N HIS A 85 9.03 24.31 -25.99
CA HIS A 85 9.44 23.53 -27.16
C HIS A 85 8.86 22.11 -27.17
N ILE A 86 7.54 22.00 -27.01
CA ILE A 86 6.85 20.71 -26.89
C ILE A 86 6.64 20.07 -28.26
N ALA A 87 6.93 18.77 -28.38
CA ALA A 87 6.57 18.01 -29.56
C ALA A 87 5.05 17.81 -29.61
N GLY A 88 4.41 18.24 -30.70
CA GLY A 88 2.96 18.15 -30.86
C GLY A 88 2.48 16.70 -31.07
N ARG A 89 1.49 16.30 -30.27
CA ARG A 89 0.47 15.30 -30.61
C ARG A 89 -0.88 15.87 -30.20
N ASP A 90 -1.50 16.66 -31.05
CA ASP A 90 -2.74 17.39 -30.73
C ASP A 90 -4.00 16.48 -30.74
N ASP A 91 -3.84 15.22 -30.32
CA ASP A 91 -4.94 14.31 -30.05
C ASP A 91 -5.84 14.90 -28.95
N VAL A 92 -7.14 14.95 -29.23
CA VAL A 92 -8.18 15.32 -28.26
C VAL A 92 -8.86 14.05 -27.76
N TYR A 93 -8.87 13.88 -26.44
CA TYR A 93 -9.55 12.79 -25.74
C TYR A 93 -10.80 13.28 -25.02
N ASP A 94 -11.78 12.41 -24.80
CA ASP A 94 -12.91 12.74 -23.92
C ASP A 94 -12.44 12.78 -22.46
N LEU A 95 -11.52 11.88 -22.08
CA LEU A 95 -10.94 11.84 -20.75
C LEU A 95 -9.44 11.51 -20.79
N VAL A 96 -8.61 12.32 -20.15
CA VAL A 96 -7.24 11.94 -19.79
C VAL A 96 -7.18 11.60 -18.30
N VAL A 97 -6.58 10.48 -17.96
CA VAL A 97 -6.39 10.04 -16.57
C VAL A 97 -4.90 10.08 -16.23
N VAL A 98 -4.55 10.84 -15.19
CA VAL A 98 -3.18 10.98 -14.70
C VAL A 98 -2.93 9.99 -13.57
N GLY A 99 -2.19 8.93 -13.87
CA GLY A 99 -1.88 7.81 -12.97
C GLY A 99 -2.64 6.53 -13.34
N GLY A 100 -1.93 5.41 -13.50
CA GLY A 100 -2.47 4.09 -13.83
C GLY A 100 -2.64 3.17 -12.62
N GLY A 101 -2.89 3.74 -11.44
CA GLY A 101 -3.29 3.00 -10.24
C GLY A 101 -4.74 2.47 -10.31
N VAL A 102 -5.21 1.83 -9.24
CA VAL A 102 -6.62 1.38 -9.15
C VAL A 102 -7.60 2.52 -9.38
N ALA A 103 -7.34 3.70 -8.79
CA ALA A 103 -8.17 4.89 -9.02
C ALA A 103 -8.21 5.31 -10.50
N GLY A 104 -7.06 5.34 -11.17
CA GLY A 104 -7.03 5.72 -12.58
C GLY A 104 -7.68 4.68 -13.49
N MET A 105 -7.47 3.39 -13.20
CA MET A 105 -8.12 2.32 -13.94
C MET A 105 -9.64 2.32 -13.71
N ALA A 106 -10.11 2.63 -12.49
CA ALA A 106 -11.53 2.78 -12.20
C ALA A 106 -12.15 3.98 -12.92
N ALA A 107 -11.43 5.11 -12.99
CA ALA A 107 -11.86 6.28 -13.74
C ALA A 107 -12.01 5.98 -15.25
N ALA A 108 -11.00 5.33 -15.85
CA ALA A 108 -11.05 4.91 -17.26
C ALA A 108 -12.15 3.87 -17.51
N TYR A 109 -12.32 2.93 -16.56
CA TYR A 109 -13.36 1.90 -16.63
C TYR A 109 -14.76 2.50 -16.53
N ALA A 110 -14.97 3.50 -15.68
CA ALA A 110 -16.24 4.21 -15.57
C ALA A 110 -16.64 4.84 -16.92
N LEU A 111 -15.73 5.55 -17.60
CA LEU A 111 -15.98 6.07 -18.95
C LEU A 111 -16.32 4.94 -19.93
N HIS A 112 -15.55 3.86 -19.91
CA HIS A 112 -15.77 2.71 -20.77
C HIS A 112 -17.17 2.10 -20.55
N THR A 113 -17.62 1.97 -19.30
CA THR A 113 -18.97 1.48 -18.99
C THR A 113 -20.08 2.44 -19.41
N CYS A 114 -19.83 3.76 -19.34
CA CYS A 114 -20.83 4.77 -19.71
C CYS A 114 -20.95 4.98 -21.23
N ARG A 115 -19.83 4.90 -21.97
CA ARG A 115 -19.76 5.29 -23.39
C ARG A 115 -19.29 4.20 -24.34
N GLY A 116 -18.92 3.02 -23.83
CA GLY A 116 -18.40 1.91 -24.62
C GLY A 116 -17.19 2.31 -25.47
N ALA A 117 -17.20 1.91 -26.75
CA ALA A 117 -16.17 2.28 -27.71
C ALA A 117 -16.21 3.77 -28.15
N GLY A 118 -17.26 4.51 -27.78
CA GLY A 118 -17.44 5.92 -28.16
C GLY A 118 -16.70 6.92 -27.25
N GLY A 119 -16.17 6.48 -26.10
CA GLY A 119 -15.40 7.34 -25.19
C GLY A 119 -13.90 7.17 -25.37
N ARG A 120 -13.21 8.19 -25.92
CA ARG A 120 -11.75 8.16 -26.08
C ARG A 120 -11.07 8.50 -24.75
N CYS A 121 -10.39 7.52 -24.15
CA CYS A 121 -9.63 7.69 -22.92
C CYS A 121 -8.14 7.45 -23.11
N LEU A 122 -7.31 8.27 -22.45
CA LEU A 122 -5.87 8.03 -22.33
C LEU A 122 -5.46 8.04 -20.85
N VAL A 123 -4.94 6.91 -20.38
CA VAL A 123 -4.29 6.78 -19.07
C VAL A 123 -2.79 6.98 -19.23
N LEU A 124 -2.22 7.94 -18.49
CA LEU A 124 -0.78 8.22 -18.44
C LEU A 124 -0.20 7.67 -17.13
N GLU A 125 0.67 6.66 -17.23
CA GLU A 125 1.31 5.98 -16.09
C GLU A 125 2.82 6.17 -16.14
N ASN A 126 3.42 6.65 -15.04
CA ASN A 126 4.85 6.94 -15.00
C ASN A 126 5.72 5.67 -14.85
N HIS A 127 5.20 4.59 -14.27
CA HIS A 127 5.92 3.32 -14.15
C HIS A 127 5.93 2.55 -15.48
N ARG A 128 6.77 1.51 -15.50
CA ARG A 128 6.87 0.52 -16.59
C ARG A 128 5.69 -0.47 -16.62
N MET A 129 4.80 -0.39 -15.64
CA MET A 129 3.63 -1.24 -15.50
C MET A 129 2.57 -0.51 -14.68
N PHE A 130 1.30 -0.65 -15.05
CA PHE A 130 0.17 -0.09 -14.30
C PHE A 130 -0.14 -0.89 -13.02
N GLY A 131 -1.00 -0.34 -12.18
CA GLY A 131 -1.51 -0.98 -10.96
C GLY A 131 -1.33 -0.12 -9.70
N GLY A 132 -0.50 0.92 -9.74
CA GLY A 132 -0.22 1.74 -8.56
C GLY A 132 0.35 0.86 -7.45
N GLU A 133 -0.19 0.91 -6.23
CA GLU A 133 0.23 0.01 -5.14
C GLU A 133 -0.34 -1.40 -5.23
N SER A 134 -1.31 -1.63 -6.12
CA SER A 134 -1.86 -2.95 -6.44
C SER A 134 -1.01 -3.64 -7.50
N ARG A 135 0.22 -3.99 -7.12
CA ARG A 135 1.18 -4.80 -7.88
C ARG A 135 1.62 -6.00 -7.04
N GLY A 136 2.21 -7.02 -7.66
CA GLY A 136 2.81 -8.15 -6.93
C GLY A 136 4.25 -8.43 -7.33
N ASN A 137 4.92 -9.30 -6.58
CA ASN A 137 6.22 -9.88 -6.92
C ASN A 137 6.09 -11.39 -7.07
N GLN A 138 6.91 -11.95 -7.95
CA GLN A 138 7.09 -13.39 -8.12
C GLN A 138 8.57 -13.72 -8.02
N ILE A 139 8.91 -14.83 -7.39
CA ILE A 139 10.27 -15.35 -7.30
C ILE A 139 10.22 -16.84 -7.61
N GLU A 140 11.10 -17.30 -8.50
CA GLU A 140 11.30 -18.73 -8.71
C GLU A 140 12.25 -19.28 -7.63
N VAL A 141 11.82 -20.35 -6.97
CA VAL A 141 12.57 -21.06 -5.93
C VAL A 141 12.50 -22.54 -6.24
N ASP A 142 13.63 -23.13 -6.58
CA ASP A 142 13.77 -24.58 -6.80
C ASP A 142 12.70 -25.14 -7.76
N GLY A 143 12.44 -24.41 -8.86
CA GLY A 143 11.46 -24.78 -9.90
C GLY A 143 10.00 -24.43 -9.59
N ARG A 144 9.73 -23.70 -8.48
CA ARG A 144 8.38 -23.26 -8.08
C ARG A 144 8.29 -21.74 -8.03
N ILE A 145 7.12 -21.18 -8.32
CA ILE A 145 6.90 -19.73 -8.25
C ILE A 145 6.18 -19.40 -6.95
N VAL A 146 6.82 -18.61 -6.10
CA VAL A 146 6.18 -18.01 -4.91
C VAL A 146 5.90 -16.54 -5.16
N SER A 147 4.80 -16.03 -4.62
CA SER A 147 4.36 -14.67 -4.89
C SER A 147 3.88 -13.92 -3.65
N GLY A 148 4.01 -12.60 -3.70
CA GLY A 148 3.57 -11.70 -2.64
C GLY A 148 3.09 -10.35 -3.20
N PRO A 149 2.35 -9.57 -2.39
CA PRO A 149 1.92 -8.22 -2.75
C PRO A 149 3.11 -7.25 -2.73
N GLN A 150 3.07 -6.19 -3.53
CA GLN A 150 4.03 -5.08 -3.39
C GLN A 150 3.57 -4.02 -2.39
N GLY A 151 2.27 -3.97 -2.07
CA GLY A 151 1.63 -2.90 -1.31
C GLY A 151 0.22 -3.34 -0.96
N ALA A 152 -0.76 -2.86 -1.72
CA ALA A 152 -2.18 -3.15 -1.53
C ALA A 152 -2.43 -4.67 -1.49
N ASN A 153 -3.03 -5.09 -0.38
CA ASN A 153 -3.29 -6.48 -0.08
C ASN A 153 -4.56 -6.59 0.78
N GLN A 154 -5.03 -7.82 0.92
CA GLN A 154 -6.23 -8.19 1.68
C GLN A 154 -7.52 -7.70 1.03
N THR A 155 -8.54 -8.54 1.10
CA THR A 155 -9.91 -8.24 0.70
C THR A 155 -10.84 -9.21 1.43
N GLY A 156 -12.07 -8.83 1.72
CA GLY A 156 -13.08 -9.71 2.34
C GLY A 156 -13.91 -10.59 1.41
N PRO A 157 -14.90 -11.31 1.95
CA PRO A 157 -15.96 -11.89 1.16
C PRO A 157 -16.99 -10.83 0.79
N TYR A 158 -17.47 -10.86 -0.45
CA TYR A 158 -18.39 -9.86 -0.98
C TYR A 158 -19.34 -10.48 -1.98
N THR A 159 -20.13 -11.44 -1.54
CA THR A 159 -21.27 -11.87 -2.36
C THR A 159 -22.29 -10.74 -2.54
N THR A 160 -22.25 -9.70 -1.69
CA THR A 160 -23.16 -8.55 -1.69
C THR A 160 -22.44 -7.19 -1.62
N GLY A 161 -23.18 -6.11 -1.87
CA GLY A 161 -22.69 -4.72 -1.83
C GLY A 161 -21.75 -4.36 -2.99
N LEU A 162 -21.13 -3.18 -2.89
CA LEU A 162 -20.29 -2.59 -3.94
C LEU A 162 -19.22 -3.55 -4.46
N LEU A 163 -18.60 -4.32 -3.57
CA LEU A 163 -17.52 -5.20 -3.99
C LEU A 163 -18.04 -6.47 -4.69
N GLY A 164 -19.21 -6.97 -4.31
CA GLY A 164 -19.89 -7.98 -5.12
C GLY A 164 -20.29 -7.46 -6.50
N ASP A 165 -20.70 -6.19 -6.59
CA ASP A 165 -20.98 -5.52 -7.87
C ASP A 165 -19.71 -5.42 -8.73
N ILE A 166 -18.57 -5.05 -8.13
CA ILE A 166 -17.28 -4.98 -8.84
C ILE A 166 -16.85 -6.36 -9.36
N HIS A 167 -16.97 -7.42 -8.55
CA HIS A 167 -16.59 -8.76 -8.99
C HIS A 167 -17.47 -9.23 -10.16
N ARG A 168 -18.80 -9.02 -10.07
CA ARG A 168 -19.74 -9.33 -11.17
C ARG A 168 -19.41 -8.53 -12.43
N ALA A 169 -19.20 -7.23 -12.31
CA ALA A 169 -18.88 -6.36 -13.44
C ALA A 169 -17.57 -6.75 -14.14
N LEU A 170 -16.57 -7.22 -13.39
CA LEU A 170 -15.25 -7.59 -13.92
C LEU A 170 -15.13 -9.08 -14.30
N GLY A 171 -16.19 -9.86 -14.11
CA GLY A 171 -16.19 -11.31 -14.34
C GLY A 171 -15.16 -12.03 -13.45
N LEU A 172 -15.06 -11.63 -12.18
CA LEU A 172 -14.23 -12.27 -11.18
C LEU A 172 -15.05 -13.28 -10.35
N PRO A 173 -14.45 -14.37 -9.87
CA PRO A 173 -15.15 -15.31 -8.99
C PRO A 173 -15.64 -14.64 -7.71
N MET A 174 -16.75 -15.16 -7.19
CA MET A 174 -17.34 -14.74 -5.92
C MET A 174 -16.85 -15.60 -4.75
N ASP A 175 -16.47 -16.84 -5.04
CA ASP A 175 -15.99 -17.82 -4.06
C ASP A 175 -14.54 -18.20 -4.34
N PHE A 176 -13.78 -18.39 -3.26
CA PHE A 176 -12.37 -18.76 -3.33
C PHE A 176 -12.10 -19.94 -2.43
N ALA A 177 -11.46 -20.97 -2.98
CA ALA A 177 -10.95 -22.10 -2.22
C ALA A 177 -9.46 -21.91 -1.93
N PHE A 178 -8.98 -22.57 -0.89
CA PHE A 178 -7.60 -22.46 -0.42
C PHE A 178 -7.06 -23.86 -0.14
N ALA A 179 -5.76 -24.05 -0.39
CA ALA A 179 -5.12 -25.33 -0.18
C ALA A 179 -5.15 -25.72 1.30
N ASP A 180 -5.33 -27.01 1.54
CA ASP A 180 -5.18 -27.61 2.86
C ASP A 180 -3.70 -27.87 3.14
N ALA A 181 -3.33 -27.73 4.41
CA ALA A 181 -1.96 -28.01 4.81
C ALA A 181 -1.69 -29.52 4.76
N ALA A 182 -0.58 -29.91 4.15
CA ALA A 182 -0.03 -31.24 4.37
C ALA A 182 0.31 -31.41 5.86
N HIS A 183 0.26 -32.66 6.36
CA HIS A 183 0.62 -32.96 7.75
C HIS A 183 2.03 -32.41 8.08
N GLY A 184 2.08 -31.43 8.98
CA GLY A 184 3.33 -30.95 9.59
C GLY A 184 3.67 -31.73 10.86
N SER A 185 4.66 -31.25 11.64
CA SER A 185 4.98 -31.86 12.94
C SER A 185 3.86 -31.74 13.96
N ARG A 186 2.93 -30.79 13.76
CA ARG A 186 1.73 -30.57 14.58
C ARG A 186 0.61 -29.89 13.79
N PRO A 187 -0.65 -29.94 14.26
CA PRO A 187 -1.75 -29.16 13.66
C PRO A 187 -1.50 -27.65 13.79
N LEU A 188 -1.55 -26.91 12.67
CA LEU A 188 -1.40 -25.45 12.64
C LEU A 188 -2.63 -24.79 12.00
N LYS A 189 -3.08 -23.69 12.59
CA LYS A 189 -4.03 -22.78 11.94
C LYS A 189 -3.25 -21.85 11.03
N ILE A 190 -3.67 -21.68 9.78
CA ILE A 190 -2.96 -20.84 8.82
C ILE A 190 -3.98 -19.87 8.21
N ALA A 191 -3.71 -18.56 8.35
CA ALA A 191 -4.54 -17.51 7.77
C ALA A 191 -4.47 -17.53 6.23
N ASN A 192 -5.44 -16.94 5.54
CA ASN A 192 -5.35 -16.78 4.08
C ASN A 192 -4.94 -15.36 3.68
N ASP A 193 -4.81 -14.45 4.64
CA ASP A 193 -4.37 -13.08 4.48
C ASP A 193 -3.07 -12.79 5.25
N HIS A 194 -2.57 -11.56 5.15
CA HIS A 194 -1.30 -11.16 5.79
C HIS A 194 -1.48 -10.34 7.08
N PHE A 195 -2.67 -9.81 7.40
CA PHE A 195 -2.78 -8.76 8.42
C PHE A 195 -3.87 -8.96 9.47
N ASP A 196 -5.00 -9.58 9.15
CA ASP A 196 -6.15 -9.60 10.06
C ASP A 196 -5.79 -10.30 11.38
N TRP A 197 -4.98 -11.36 11.29
CA TRP A 197 -4.44 -12.09 12.43
C TRP A 197 -3.53 -11.26 13.35
N VAL A 198 -2.96 -10.15 12.88
CA VAL A 198 -1.95 -9.37 13.63
C VAL A 198 -2.54 -8.76 14.90
N PHE A 199 -3.81 -8.37 14.86
CA PHE A 199 -4.48 -7.71 15.98
C PHE A 199 -5.92 -8.20 16.15
N LYS A 200 -6.74 -8.15 15.09
CA LYS A 200 -8.18 -8.43 15.18
C LYS A 200 -8.50 -9.92 15.25
N ARG A 201 -8.00 -10.72 14.32
CA ARG A 201 -8.39 -12.14 14.20
C ARG A 201 -7.26 -13.09 14.51
N ARG A 202 -6.57 -12.89 15.64
CA ARG A 202 -5.39 -13.70 16.02
C ARG A 202 -5.64 -15.21 15.96
N LYS A 203 -6.88 -15.65 16.24
CA LYS A 203 -7.28 -17.06 16.27
C LYS A 203 -7.37 -17.76 14.91
N VAL A 204 -7.27 -17.03 13.80
CA VAL A 204 -7.23 -17.62 12.44
C VAL A 204 -5.83 -18.13 12.07
N ALA A 205 -4.81 -17.84 12.89
CA ALA A 205 -3.45 -18.33 12.74
C ALA A 205 -2.91 -18.92 14.06
N SER A 206 -1.90 -19.78 13.97
CA SER A 206 -1.08 -20.18 15.11
C SER A 206 0.00 -19.12 15.31
N VAL A 207 -0.23 -18.16 16.21
CA VAL A 207 0.64 -16.99 16.39
C VAL A 207 1.69 -17.25 17.47
N GLY A 208 2.96 -16.99 17.14
CA GLY A 208 4.04 -16.86 18.12
C GLY A 208 4.46 -15.41 18.31
N TYR A 209 4.78 -15.04 19.55
CA TYR A 209 5.33 -13.73 19.89
C TYR A 209 6.80 -13.87 20.28
N TYR A 210 7.68 -13.18 19.57
CA TYR A 210 9.10 -13.13 19.89
C TYR A 210 9.37 -11.91 20.78
N CYS A 211 9.86 -12.15 21.99
CA CYS A 211 10.09 -11.14 23.01
C CYS A 211 11.59 -10.82 23.20
N GLY A 212 12.34 -10.89 22.10
CA GLY A 212 13.78 -10.64 22.07
C GLY A 212 14.61 -11.84 22.56
N SER A 213 15.90 -11.82 22.27
CA SER A 213 16.84 -12.92 22.55
C SER A 213 16.91 -13.35 24.02
N ARG A 214 16.58 -12.45 24.96
CA ARG A 214 16.54 -12.74 26.40
C ARG A 214 15.35 -13.62 26.82
N HIS A 215 14.18 -13.43 26.19
CA HIS A 215 12.94 -14.09 26.59
C HIS A 215 12.48 -15.17 25.61
N GLY A 216 12.89 -15.07 24.34
CA GLY A 216 12.56 -16.03 23.30
C GLY A 216 11.10 -15.95 22.85
N TRP A 217 10.56 -17.09 22.43
CA TRP A 217 9.20 -17.23 21.90
C TRP A 217 8.20 -17.57 23.00
N ILE A 218 7.04 -16.92 22.93
CA ILE A 218 5.84 -17.28 23.69
C ILE A 218 4.65 -17.53 22.72
N GLY A 219 3.62 -18.22 23.19
CA GLY A 219 2.35 -18.36 22.46
C GLY A 219 1.60 -17.03 22.35
N ASP A 220 0.36 -17.05 21.86
CA ASP A 220 -0.50 -15.86 21.86
C ASP A 220 -0.71 -15.40 23.33
N PRO A 221 -0.12 -14.26 23.76
CA PRO A 221 -0.15 -13.84 25.16
C PRO A 221 -1.56 -13.47 25.59
N TRP A 222 -2.51 -13.30 24.68
CA TRP A 222 -3.86 -12.97 25.07
C TRP A 222 -4.65 -14.19 25.58
N ASP A 223 -4.14 -15.39 25.37
CA ASP A 223 -4.79 -16.64 25.78
C ASP A 223 -4.69 -16.91 27.27
N ASP A 224 -3.66 -16.34 27.91
CA ASP A 224 -3.39 -16.46 29.33
C ASP A 224 -3.52 -15.12 30.08
N GLY A 225 -4.19 -14.13 29.47
CA GLY A 225 -4.35 -12.80 30.08
C GLY A 225 -3.04 -12.01 30.18
N LEU A 226 -2.16 -12.16 29.20
CA LEU A 226 -0.84 -11.52 29.08
C LEU A 226 0.19 -12.05 30.10
N ALA A 227 -0.07 -13.19 30.74
CA ALA A 227 0.80 -13.73 31.78
C ALA A 227 2.21 -14.03 31.22
N ALA A 228 2.31 -14.68 30.06
CA ALA A 228 3.57 -15.00 29.40
C ALA A 228 4.33 -13.78 28.82
N LEU A 229 3.67 -12.64 28.62
CA LEU A 229 4.32 -11.46 28.03
C LEU A 229 5.33 -10.85 29.03
N PRO A 230 6.61 -10.61 28.68
CA PRO A 230 7.60 -10.10 29.63
C PRO A 230 7.54 -8.57 29.76
N TRP A 231 6.34 -8.03 29.96
CA TRP A 231 6.08 -6.60 30.20
C TRP A 231 5.74 -6.37 31.68
N SER A 232 5.71 -5.12 32.12
CA SER A 232 5.39 -4.81 33.52
C SER A 232 3.96 -5.22 33.87
N ALA A 233 3.68 -5.47 35.15
CA ALA A 233 2.34 -5.78 35.60
C ALA A 233 1.36 -4.64 35.29
N ASP A 234 1.83 -3.40 35.31
CA ASP A 234 1.03 -2.20 35.02
C ASP A 234 0.68 -2.12 33.53
N ASP A 235 1.65 -2.37 32.64
CA ASP A 235 1.40 -2.43 31.19
C ASP A 235 0.36 -3.48 30.85
N LYS A 236 0.45 -4.67 31.46
CA LYS A 236 -0.50 -5.77 31.22
C LYS A 236 -1.91 -5.41 31.66
N ARG A 237 -2.07 -4.84 32.87
CA ARG A 237 -3.38 -4.40 33.37
C ARG A 237 -3.97 -3.33 32.45
N ASN A 238 -3.17 -2.32 32.10
CA ASN A 238 -3.58 -1.25 31.21
C ASN A 238 -4.00 -1.74 29.82
N LEU A 239 -3.28 -2.70 29.22
CA LEU A 239 -3.67 -3.32 27.95
C LEU A 239 -4.98 -4.08 28.04
N LEU A 240 -5.22 -4.81 29.13
CA LEU A 240 -6.46 -5.54 29.35
C LEU A 240 -7.64 -4.58 29.54
N GLU A 241 -7.46 -3.51 30.32
CA GLU A 241 -8.47 -2.45 30.51
C GLU A 241 -8.82 -1.76 29.19
N TRP A 242 -7.80 -1.37 28.41
CA TRP A 242 -7.99 -0.78 27.08
C TRP A 242 -8.71 -1.75 26.13
N MET A 243 -8.32 -3.02 26.09
CA MET A 243 -8.94 -4.02 25.22
C MET A 243 -10.39 -4.31 25.63
N GLN A 244 -10.69 -4.32 26.94
CA GLN A 244 -12.03 -4.58 27.46
C GLN A 244 -12.94 -3.35 27.44
N SER A 245 -12.37 -2.17 27.23
CA SER A 245 -13.12 -0.90 27.21
C SER A 245 -14.32 -1.00 26.26
N PRO A 246 -15.54 -0.77 26.76
CA PRO A 246 -16.74 -0.92 25.96
C PRO A 246 -16.73 0.03 24.77
N GLY A 247 -16.97 -0.51 23.59
CA GLY A 247 -17.41 0.31 22.47
C GLY A 247 -18.82 0.82 22.77
N GLY A 248 -19.06 2.11 22.58
CA GLY A 248 -20.40 2.57 22.27
C GLY A 248 -21.37 2.90 23.42
N HIS A 249 -21.25 2.39 24.65
CA HIS A 249 -22.30 2.68 25.67
C HIS A 249 -21.84 2.72 27.14
N SER A 250 -20.59 2.34 27.44
CA SER A 250 -20.17 2.07 28.82
C SER A 250 -18.73 2.44 29.15
N ALA A 251 -18.04 3.17 28.26
CA ALA A 251 -16.81 3.85 28.65
C ALA A 251 -17.14 4.90 29.74
N PRO A 252 -16.45 4.92 30.89
CA PRO A 252 -16.72 5.89 31.95
C PRO A 252 -16.64 7.32 31.42
N GLY A 253 -17.77 8.03 31.37
CA GLY A 253 -17.86 9.41 30.84
C GLY A 253 -18.47 9.57 29.44
N ILE A 254 -18.88 8.49 28.76
CA ILE A 254 -19.61 8.51 27.47
C ILE A 254 -21.10 8.15 27.66
N VAL A 255 -21.67 8.40 28.85
CA VAL A 255 -23.10 8.22 29.10
C VAL A 255 -23.74 9.60 29.17
N GLY A 256 -24.34 10.03 28.06
CA GLY A 256 -25.05 11.30 27.93
C GLY A 256 -26.35 11.13 27.14
N THR A 257 -27.29 12.03 27.38
CA THR A 257 -28.62 12.10 26.74
C THR A 257 -28.53 12.13 25.21
N THR A 258 -29.66 12.00 24.50
CA THR A 258 -29.74 12.07 23.02
C THR A 258 -29.21 13.38 22.39
N SER A 259 -28.83 14.36 23.22
CA SER A 259 -28.21 15.64 22.83
C SER A 259 -26.69 15.69 23.03
N ASP A 260 -26.08 14.64 23.59
CA ASP A 260 -24.64 14.56 23.81
C ASP A 260 -23.93 14.04 22.55
N PRO A 261 -23.01 14.78 21.93
CA PRO A 261 -22.27 14.32 20.75
C PRO A 261 -21.43 13.06 21.01
N ARG A 262 -21.23 12.67 22.28
CA ARG A 262 -20.56 11.42 22.67
C ARG A 262 -21.50 10.20 22.60
N ASN A 263 -22.81 10.39 22.40
CA ASN A 263 -23.77 9.30 22.34
C ASN A 263 -23.56 8.48 21.06
N LEU A 264 -22.87 7.35 21.21
CA LEU A 264 -22.45 6.47 20.12
C LEU A 264 -23.59 5.61 19.52
N SER A 265 -24.80 5.65 20.08
CA SER A 265 -25.98 4.90 19.60
C SER A 265 -26.52 5.38 18.25
N GLU A 266 -26.36 6.68 17.94
CA GLU A 266 -26.78 7.26 16.65
C GLU A 266 -25.74 7.06 15.54
N ALA A 267 -24.57 6.51 15.86
CA ALA A 267 -23.37 6.53 15.00
C ALA A 267 -23.22 5.33 14.06
N ASP A 268 -24.21 4.44 14.02
CA ASP A 268 -24.22 3.24 13.16
C ASP A 268 -25.25 3.37 12.01
N ASP A 269 -25.61 4.60 11.60
CA ASP A 269 -26.21 4.83 10.28
C ASP A 269 -25.10 4.84 9.21
N PRO A 270 -24.93 3.77 8.41
CA PRO A 270 -23.89 3.69 7.39
C PRO A 270 -24.08 4.70 6.24
N GLY A 271 -25.20 5.42 6.19
CA GLY A 271 -25.46 6.47 5.20
C GLY A 271 -25.00 7.88 5.62
N ASN A 272 -24.71 8.11 6.91
CA ASN A 272 -24.32 9.43 7.43
C ASN A 272 -22.93 9.39 8.10
N GLU A 273 -21.89 9.70 7.33
CA GLU A 273 -20.51 9.78 7.84
C GLU A 273 -20.28 11.01 8.74
N ASP A 274 -21.09 12.06 8.61
CA ASP A 274 -20.90 13.37 9.25
C ASP A 274 -21.84 13.56 10.46
N THR A 275 -21.54 12.84 11.54
CA THR A 275 -22.26 12.92 12.81
C THR A 275 -21.53 13.80 13.83
N PRO A 276 -22.22 14.34 14.86
CA PRO A 276 -21.56 15.07 15.95
C PRO A 276 -20.45 14.25 16.63
N LEU A 277 -20.66 12.95 16.78
CA LEU A 277 -19.63 12.02 17.27
C LEU A 277 -18.45 11.94 16.31
N ALA A 278 -18.70 11.78 15.01
CA ALA A 278 -17.64 11.68 14.02
C ALA A 278 -16.73 12.91 14.05
N ARG A 279 -17.32 14.10 14.11
CA ARG A 279 -16.62 15.38 14.27
C ARG A 279 -15.84 15.47 15.59
N TRP A 280 -16.44 15.03 16.69
CA TRP A 280 -15.79 15.03 18.00
C TRP A 280 -14.57 14.10 18.05
N LEU A 281 -14.70 12.88 17.53
CA LEU A 281 -13.60 11.92 17.43
C LEU A 281 -12.50 12.41 16.47
N ASP A 282 -12.87 13.08 15.38
CA ASP A 282 -11.89 13.66 14.47
C ASP A 282 -11.20 14.88 15.08
N GLY A 283 -11.76 15.52 16.11
CA GLY A 283 -11.16 16.66 16.79
C GLY A 283 -9.96 16.34 17.70
N MET A 284 -9.60 15.06 17.90
CA MET A 284 -8.49 14.65 18.76
C MET A 284 -7.73 13.44 18.21
N SER A 285 -6.48 13.26 18.63
CA SER A 285 -5.74 12.03 18.31
C SER A 285 -6.25 10.84 19.12
N TYR A 286 -6.03 9.63 18.63
CA TYR A 286 -6.39 8.43 19.39
C TYR A 286 -5.57 8.31 20.69
N HIS A 287 -4.34 8.80 20.71
CA HIS A 287 -3.55 8.95 21.93
C HIS A 287 -4.25 9.84 22.96
N ALA A 288 -4.74 11.02 22.55
CA ALA A 288 -5.49 11.92 23.43
C ALA A 288 -6.78 11.26 23.90
N PHE A 289 -7.50 10.56 23.03
CA PHE A 289 -8.69 9.79 23.41
C PHE A 289 -8.38 8.72 24.48
N VAL A 290 -7.34 7.91 24.28
CA VAL A 290 -6.92 6.87 25.23
C VAL A 290 -6.56 7.48 26.60
N ARG A 291 -5.80 8.58 26.61
CA ARG A 291 -5.38 9.25 27.85
C ARG A 291 -6.54 9.97 28.55
N ASP A 292 -7.26 10.82 27.81
CA ASP A 292 -8.17 11.81 28.38
C ASP A 292 -9.59 11.28 28.53
N VAL A 293 -10.02 10.37 27.66
CA VAL A 293 -11.36 9.79 27.67
C VAL A 293 -11.33 8.40 28.32
N MET A 294 -10.48 7.49 27.85
CA MET A 294 -10.43 6.12 28.39
C MET A 294 -9.67 6.03 29.72
N LYS A 295 -8.91 7.08 30.09
CA LYS A 295 -8.05 7.11 31.29
C LYS A 295 -7.05 5.94 31.36
N CYS A 296 -6.64 5.45 30.19
CA CYS A 296 -5.60 4.43 30.04
C CYS A 296 -4.26 5.09 29.72
N ASP A 297 -3.15 4.40 29.99
CA ASP A 297 -1.80 4.82 29.58
C ASP A 297 -1.57 4.50 28.09
N PRO A 298 -1.33 5.50 27.22
CA PRO A 298 -1.09 5.25 25.80
C PRO A 298 0.21 4.50 25.48
N SER A 299 1.21 4.47 26.37
CA SER A 299 2.56 3.96 26.08
C SER A 299 2.58 2.47 25.70
N ALA A 300 2.01 1.60 26.54
CA ALA A 300 1.94 0.17 26.26
C ALA A 300 1.06 -0.14 25.03
N ILE A 301 0.02 0.66 24.83
CA ILE A 301 -0.92 0.54 23.70
C ILE A 301 -0.20 0.91 22.39
N ALA A 302 0.50 2.04 22.36
CA ALA A 302 1.31 2.50 21.23
C ALA A 302 2.32 1.43 20.80
N ARG A 303 3.06 0.86 21.77
CA ARG A 303 4.01 -0.23 21.51
C ARG A 303 3.38 -1.44 20.80
N LEU A 304 2.12 -1.74 21.11
CA LEU A 304 1.38 -2.83 20.50
C LEU A 304 0.82 -2.47 19.11
N VAL A 305 0.18 -1.30 18.99
CA VAL A 305 -0.72 -0.99 17.86
C VAL A 305 -0.15 -0.02 16.84
N ASP A 306 0.85 0.80 17.17
CA ASP A 306 1.38 1.78 16.22
C ASP A 306 1.87 1.15 14.91
N PRO A 307 2.59 0.01 14.92
CA PRO A 307 2.99 -0.61 13.66
C PRO A 307 1.79 -1.10 12.82
N TYR A 308 0.70 -1.50 13.47
CA TYR A 308 -0.52 -1.93 12.81
C TYR A 308 -1.30 -0.73 12.22
N LEU A 309 -1.47 0.34 13.01
CA LEU A 309 -2.13 1.56 12.53
C LEU A 309 -1.31 2.26 11.45
N SER A 310 0.02 2.35 11.59
CA SER A 310 0.86 2.98 10.57
C SER A 310 0.85 2.24 9.24
N ASN A 311 0.73 0.91 9.27
CA ASN A 311 0.54 0.09 8.08
C ASN A 311 -0.83 0.26 7.40
N THR A 312 -1.70 1.07 7.97
CA THR A 312 -3.07 1.25 7.48
C THR A 312 -3.47 2.72 7.27
N LEU A 313 -2.96 3.60 8.13
CA LEU A 313 -3.28 5.03 8.23
C LEU A 313 -1.99 5.89 8.26
N GLY A 314 -0.82 5.30 8.06
CA GLY A 314 0.45 6.01 7.92
C GLY A 314 1.20 6.33 9.21
N ALA A 315 0.52 6.56 10.33
CA ALA A 315 1.17 6.94 11.59
C ALA A 315 0.63 6.18 12.83
N GLY A 316 1.27 6.43 13.98
CA GLY A 316 0.87 5.88 15.28
C GLY A 316 -0.32 6.62 15.90
N ILE A 317 -0.71 6.18 17.10
CA ILE A 317 -1.86 6.73 17.84
C ILE A 317 -1.72 8.21 18.18
N ASP A 318 -0.49 8.71 18.25
CA ASP A 318 -0.16 10.10 18.57
C ASP A 318 -0.57 11.07 17.44
N CYS A 319 -0.52 10.61 16.20
CA CYS A 319 -0.83 11.41 15.01
C CYS A 319 -2.23 11.13 14.44
N VAL A 320 -2.69 9.88 14.48
CA VAL A 320 -3.98 9.48 13.88
C VAL A 320 -5.16 9.99 14.71
N SER A 321 -6.18 10.55 14.06
CA SER A 321 -7.40 11.00 14.75
C SER A 321 -8.17 9.82 15.37
N ALA A 322 -8.91 10.06 16.45
CA ALA A 322 -9.73 9.01 17.06
C ALA A 322 -10.83 8.52 16.09
N TYR A 323 -11.23 9.34 15.11
CA TYR A 323 -12.10 8.91 14.01
C TYR A 323 -11.38 7.97 13.03
N GLY A 324 -10.11 8.25 12.68
CA GLY A 324 -9.28 7.29 11.94
C GLY A 324 -9.16 5.93 12.67
N ALA A 325 -8.98 5.97 14.00
CA ALA A 325 -9.00 4.75 14.82
C ALA A 325 -10.38 4.06 14.84
N ARG A 326 -11.49 4.81 14.76
CA ARG A 326 -12.86 4.26 14.61
C ARG A 326 -13.03 3.51 13.29
N ILE A 327 -12.53 4.03 12.17
CA ILE A 327 -12.52 3.33 10.87
C ILE A 327 -11.80 1.97 11.00
N MET A 328 -10.75 1.94 11.82
CA MET A 328 -10.01 0.72 12.12
C MET A 328 -10.63 -0.17 13.21
N ALA A 329 -11.81 0.19 13.72
CA ALA A 329 -12.50 -0.50 14.81
C ALA A 329 -11.62 -0.71 16.06
N MET A 330 -10.82 0.31 16.40
CA MET A 330 -9.98 0.27 17.60
C MET A 330 -10.82 0.33 18.89
N PRO A 331 -10.34 -0.23 20.01
CA PRO A 331 -11.06 -0.20 21.28
C PRO A 331 -11.48 1.21 21.73
N GLY A 332 -12.65 1.32 22.35
CA GLY A 332 -13.23 2.56 22.89
C GLY A 332 -13.93 3.47 21.87
N VAL A 333 -13.56 3.45 20.59
CA VAL A 333 -14.09 4.37 19.55
C VAL A 333 -15.11 3.74 18.60
N SER A 334 -15.26 2.41 18.63
CA SER A 334 -16.14 1.64 17.76
C SER A 334 -17.01 0.66 18.55
N ALA A 335 -18.30 0.59 18.22
CA ALA A 335 -19.22 -0.42 18.77
C ALA A 335 -19.07 -1.79 18.08
N ALA A 336 -18.45 -1.83 16.90
CA ALA A 336 -18.19 -3.07 16.17
C ALA A 336 -17.25 -3.98 16.98
N ASP A 337 -17.83 -5.03 17.57
CA ASP A 337 -17.09 -6.02 18.33
C ASP A 337 -16.53 -7.10 17.38
N TRP A 338 -15.40 -6.78 16.73
CA TRP A 338 -14.66 -7.75 15.93
C TRP A 338 -14.21 -8.97 16.75
N ARG A 339 -14.23 -8.90 18.09
CA ARG A 339 -13.89 -10.01 19.00
C ARG A 339 -14.99 -11.07 19.03
N ARG A 340 -16.25 -10.70 18.71
CA ARG A 340 -17.44 -11.57 18.74
C ARG A 340 -17.80 -12.22 17.40
N SER A 341 -17.08 -11.90 16.32
CA SER A 341 -17.38 -12.44 14.98
C SER A 341 -16.32 -13.46 14.53
N PRO A 342 -16.36 -14.71 15.03
CA PRO A 342 -15.38 -15.72 14.65
C PRO A 342 -15.54 -16.21 13.19
N ASP A 343 -16.76 -16.24 12.63
CA ASP A 343 -17.05 -17.17 11.52
C ASP A 343 -17.71 -16.58 10.26
N ARG A 344 -17.88 -15.25 10.11
CA ARG A 344 -18.66 -14.73 8.95
C ARG A 344 -17.93 -13.96 7.86
N ASP A 345 -16.75 -13.38 8.08
CA ASP A 345 -16.08 -12.65 6.98
C ASP A 345 -14.63 -13.08 6.81
N PHE A 346 -14.39 -14.13 6.03
CA PHE A 346 -13.07 -14.66 5.83
C PHE A 346 -12.28 -13.74 4.86
N LEU A 347 -11.47 -12.82 5.41
CA LEU A 347 -10.56 -12.00 4.61
C LEU A 347 -9.49 -12.89 3.99
N PHE A 348 -9.08 -12.58 2.76
CA PHE A 348 -8.06 -13.32 2.05
C PHE A 348 -7.16 -12.40 1.25
N SER A 349 -6.02 -12.93 0.83
CA SER A 349 -5.07 -12.23 -0.03
C SER A 349 -4.83 -13.03 -1.31
N PHE A 350 -5.06 -12.41 -2.47
CA PHE A 350 -4.66 -12.98 -3.75
C PHE A 350 -3.13 -13.20 -3.80
N PRO A 351 -2.63 -14.13 -4.63
CA PRO A 351 -1.20 -14.42 -4.71
C PRO A 351 -0.31 -13.19 -4.98
N MET A 352 -0.81 -12.24 -5.76
CA MET A 352 -0.12 -10.99 -6.15
C MET A 352 -0.69 -9.74 -5.45
N GLY A 353 -1.36 -9.91 -4.31
CA GLY A 353 -2.12 -8.84 -3.68
C GLY A 353 -3.27 -8.36 -4.55
N ASN A 354 -3.65 -7.09 -4.43
CA ASN A 354 -4.80 -6.55 -5.16
C ASN A 354 -4.53 -6.26 -6.65
N ALA A 355 -3.41 -6.72 -7.23
CA ALA A 355 -3.09 -6.56 -8.65
C ALA A 355 -4.15 -7.14 -9.60
N ILE A 356 -4.99 -8.06 -9.11
CA ILE A 356 -6.10 -8.61 -9.87
C ILE A 356 -7.08 -7.54 -10.37
N TYR A 357 -7.39 -6.52 -9.57
CA TYR A 357 -8.40 -5.51 -9.90
C TYR A 357 -8.01 -4.59 -11.06
N PRO A 358 -6.83 -3.92 -11.05
CA PRO A 358 -6.41 -3.12 -12.19
C PRO A 358 -6.22 -3.98 -13.44
N ARG A 359 -5.76 -5.23 -13.30
CA ARG A 359 -5.63 -6.15 -14.43
C ARG A 359 -6.98 -6.54 -15.01
N ALA A 360 -7.98 -6.80 -14.18
CA ALA A 360 -9.35 -7.11 -14.60
C ALA A 360 -10.00 -5.93 -15.34
N MET A 361 -9.85 -4.70 -14.83
CA MET A 361 -10.32 -3.49 -15.50
C MET A 361 -9.64 -3.31 -16.87
N VAL A 362 -8.31 -3.53 -16.96
CA VAL A 362 -7.61 -3.50 -18.24
C VAL A 362 -8.08 -4.61 -19.19
N ARG A 363 -8.37 -5.82 -18.70
CA ARG A 363 -8.94 -6.90 -19.54
C ARG A 363 -10.31 -6.50 -20.10
N ALA A 364 -11.15 -5.86 -19.30
CA ALA A 364 -12.47 -5.42 -19.75
C ALA A 364 -12.37 -4.31 -20.82
N MET A 365 -11.49 -3.33 -20.62
CA MET A 365 -11.32 -2.21 -21.56
C MET A 365 -10.49 -2.56 -22.81
N ILE A 366 -9.51 -3.45 -22.66
CA ILE A 366 -8.52 -3.83 -23.68
C ILE A 366 -8.34 -5.36 -23.63
N PRO A 367 -9.29 -6.16 -24.17
CA PRO A 367 -9.21 -7.62 -24.10
C PRO A 367 -7.89 -8.19 -24.67
N ALA A 368 -7.38 -7.57 -25.74
CA ALA A 368 -6.13 -7.95 -26.38
C ALA A 368 -4.87 -7.81 -25.49
N ALA A 369 -4.97 -7.15 -24.32
CA ALA A 369 -3.89 -7.04 -23.34
C ALA A 369 -3.52 -8.37 -22.68
N TYR A 370 -4.39 -9.38 -22.76
CA TYR A 370 -4.15 -10.72 -22.22
C TYR A 370 -4.41 -11.79 -23.27
N ALA A 371 -3.87 -12.97 -23.04
CA ALA A 371 -4.35 -14.16 -23.73
C ALA A 371 -5.73 -14.55 -23.19
N ASP A 372 -6.50 -15.29 -23.97
CA ASP A 372 -7.73 -15.90 -23.50
C ASP A 372 -7.42 -16.87 -22.35
N GLY A 373 -8.33 -17.00 -21.39
CA GLY A 373 -8.21 -17.92 -20.28
C GLY A 373 -8.92 -17.48 -19.00
N GLY A 374 -8.83 -18.35 -18.00
CA GLY A 374 -9.46 -18.17 -16.69
C GLY A 374 -8.74 -17.19 -15.77
N LEU A 375 -9.03 -17.31 -14.46
CA LEU A 375 -8.46 -16.44 -13.44
C LEU A 375 -6.93 -16.56 -13.40
N ARG A 376 -6.37 -17.74 -13.70
CA ARG A 376 -4.92 -17.96 -13.70
C ARG A 376 -4.19 -17.08 -14.71
N THR A 377 -4.74 -16.92 -15.92
CA THR A 377 -4.17 -16.02 -16.94
C THR A 377 -4.18 -14.58 -16.45
N LEU A 378 -5.26 -14.18 -15.76
CA LEU A 378 -5.34 -12.83 -15.21
C LEU A 378 -4.37 -12.62 -14.04
N VAL A 379 -4.19 -13.59 -13.14
CA VAL A 379 -3.31 -13.45 -11.97
C VAL A 379 -1.83 -13.57 -12.34
N PHE A 380 -1.44 -14.54 -13.16
CA PHE A 380 -0.04 -14.89 -13.43
C PHE A 380 0.40 -14.69 -14.88
N GLY A 381 -0.53 -14.56 -15.82
CA GLY A 381 -0.22 -14.41 -17.23
C GLY A 381 0.50 -13.09 -17.54
N LYS A 382 1.19 -13.05 -18.68
CA LYS A 382 1.93 -11.88 -19.14
C LYS A 382 0.97 -10.85 -19.76
N THR A 383 1.09 -9.58 -19.37
CA THR A 383 0.43 -8.49 -20.09
C THR A 383 1.13 -8.22 -21.42
N ARG A 384 0.37 -8.23 -22.51
CA ARG A 384 0.79 -7.82 -23.86
C ARG A 384 0.87 -6.29 -23.91
N ARG A 385 2.02 -5.73 -23.51
CA ARG A 385 2.22 -4.28 -23.37
C ARG A 385 1.99 -3.51 -24.68
N GLU A 386 2.31 -4.13 -25.80
CA GLU A 386 2.07 -3.64 -27.15
C GLU A 386 0.58 -3.52 -27.51
N ALA A 387 -0.31 -4.12 -26.74
CA ALA A 387 -1.76 -3.96 -26.91
C ALA A 387 -2.35 -2.79 -26.13
N LEU A 388 -1.63 -2.25 -25.14
CA LEU A 388 -2.16 -1.25 -24.20
C LEU A 388 -2.40 0.12 -24.84
N ASP A 389 -1.53 0.53 -25.78
CA ASP A 389 -1.50 1.90 -26.32
C ASP A 389 -1.67 1.94 -27.86
N ARG A 390 -2.57 1.11 -28.39
CA ARG A 390 -2.88 1.10 -29.83
C ARG A 390 -3.90 2.18 -30.20
N ALA A 391 -3.81 2.71 -31.41
CA ALA A 391 -4.62 3.85 -31.85
C ALA A 391 -6.11 3.51 -32.00
N GLU A 392 -6.40 2.25 -32.32
CA GLU A 392 -7.75 1.70 -32.46
C GLU A 392 -8.46 1.45 -31.11
N ASN A 393 -7.72 1.46 -29.99
CA ASN A 393 -8.34 1.28 -28.69
C ASN A 393 -9.09 2.57 -28.28
N ALA A 394 -10.34 2.43 -27.84
CA ALA A 394 -11.08 3.53 -27.21
C ALA A 394 -10.37 4.00 -25.93
N THR A 395 -9.93 3.06 -25.08
CA THR A 395 -9.08 3.33 -23.92
C THR A 395 -7.64 2.91 -24.19
N ARG A 396 -6.72 3.85 -24.03
CA ARG A 396 -5.28 3.61 -24.18
C ARG A 396 -4.58 3.75 -22.83
N VAL A 397 -3.69 2.82 -22.50
CA VAL A 397 -2.83 2.88 -21.31
C VAL A 397 -1.39 3.07 -21.75
N ARG A 398 -0.89 4.29 -21.60
CA ARG A 398 0.46 4.67 -21.99
C ARG A 398 1.38 4.66 -20.76
N LEU A 399 2.32 3.73 -20.77
CA LEU A 399 3.31 3.53 -19.71
C LEU A 399 4.52 4.46 -19.88
N ARG A 400 5.35 4.57 -18.83
CA ARG A 400 6.57 5.41 -18.80
C ARG A 400 6.31 6.87 -19.21
N SER A 401 5.15 7.40 -18.83
CA SER A 401 4.68 8.75 -19.15
C SER A 401 4.45 9.54 -17.88
N THR A 402 5.45 10.33 -17.49
CA THR A 402 5.37 11.19 -16.30
C THR A 402 4.71 12.50 -16.67
N VAL A 403 3.49 12.75 -16.20
CA VAL A 403 2.83 14.05 -16.37
C VAL A 403 3.59 15.11 -15.58
N VAL A 404 3.95 16.20 -16.24
CA VAL A 404 4.72 17.30 -15.67
C VAL A 404 3.90 18.58 -15.57
N ARG A 405 2.84 18.71 -16.37
CA ARG A 405 1.94 19.88 -16.32
C ARG A 405 0.53 19.55 -16.82
N VAL A 406 -0.45 20.14 -16.17
CA VAL A 406 -1.88 20.13 -16.50
C VAL A 406 -2.38 21.56 -16.39
N VAL A 407 -3.10 22.06 -17.40
CA VAL A 407 -3.58 23.46 -17.42
C VAL A 407 -4.80 23.57 -18.32
N HIS A 408 -5.80 24.36 -17.92
CA HIS A 408 -6.94 24.66 -18.78
C HIS A 408 -6.50 25.45 -20.02
N ASP A 409 -7.15 25.19 -21.16
CA ASP A 409 -6.94 25.96 -22.37
C ASP A 409 -7.79 27.25 -22.34
N GLY A 410 -7.43 28.19 -21.46
CA GLY A 410 -8.18 29.41 -21.19
C GLY A 410 -8.54 29.56 -19.71
N HIS A 411 -9.61 30.30 -19.41
CA HIS A 411 -10.09 30.45 -18.04
C HIS A 411 -10.76 29.13 -17.57
N PRO A 412 -10.49 28.63 -16.35
CA PRO A 412 -11.01 27.34 -15.87
C PRO A 412 -12.54 27.17 -15.98
N ASP A 413 -13.31 28.24 -15.77
CA ASP A 413 -14.78 28.22 -15.82
C ASP A 413 -15.37 28.13 -17.23
N THR A 414 -14.60 28.51 -18.26
CA THR A 414 -15.08 28.57 -19.66
C THR A 414 -14.29 27.67 -20.61
N ALA A 415 -13.20 27.08 -20.15
CA ALA A 415 -12.36 26.22 -20.97
C ALA A 415 -13.11 24.99 -21.48
N GLU A 416 -13.01 24.73 -22.78
CA GLU A 416 -13.57 23.53 -23.40
C GLU A 416 -12.65 22.32 -23.26
N THR A 417 -11.34 22.55 -23.12
CA THR A 417 -10.33 21.51 -22.98
C THR A 417 -9.25 21.86 -21.98
N VAL A 418 -8.51 20.83 -21.57
CA VAL A 418 -7.33 20.91 -20.71
C VAL A 418 -6.14 20.32 -21.45
N SER A 419 -5.01 21.04 -21.45
CA SER A 419 -3.74 20.56 -21.97
C SER A 419 -3.00 19.73 -20.91
N VAL A 420 -2.62 18.50 -21.26
CA VAL A 420 -1.82 17.61 -20.41
C VAL A 420 -0.47 17.36 -21.07
N ILE A 421 0.61 17.69 -20.35
CA ILE A 421 1.98 17.61 -20.84
C ILE A 421 2.73 16.56 -20.04
N TYR A 422 3.37 15.62 -20.73
CA TYR A 422 4.08 14.51 -20.11
C TYR A 422 5.43 14.25 -20.76
N LEU A 423 6.36 13.77 -19.93
CA LEU A 423 7.68 13.29 -20.33
C LEU A 423 7.60 11.80 -20.66
N GLN A 424 8.06 11.44 -21.85
CA GLN A 424 8.25 10.04 -22.26
C GLN A 424 9.54 9.92 -23.07
N ASP A 425 10.40 8.98 -22.67
CA ASP A 425 11.71 8.72 -23.30
C ASP A 425 12.54 10.00 -23.54
N GLY A 426 12.56 10.88 -22.53
CA GLY A 426 13.34 12.12 -22.55
C GLY A 426 12.74 13.28 -23.33
N ARG A 427 11.54 13.11 -23.93
CA ARG A 427 10.86 14.15 -24.73
C ARG A 427 9.52 14.52 -24.11
N LEU A 428 9.17 15.80 -24.21
CA LEU A 428 7.86 16.31 -23.79
C LEU A 428 6.85 16.19 -24.94
N TYR A 429 5.66 15.71 -24.60
CA TYR A 429 4.50 15.62 -25.47
C TYR A 429 3.32 16.33 -24.83
N ARG A 430 2.44 16.87 -25.67
CA ARG A 430 1.14 17.42 -25.25
C ARG A 430 0.02 16.54 -25.81
N VAL A 431 -1.08 16.45 -25.07
CA VAL A 431 -2.41 16.01 -25.53
C VAL A 431 -3.46 16.96 -24.96
N ARG A 432 -4.67 16.98 -25.53
CA ARG A 432 -5.81 17.76 -25.02
C ARG A 432 -6.93 16.83 -24.57
N ALA A 433 -7.71 17.27 -23.59
CA ALA A 433 -8.83 16.48 -23.07
C ALA A 433 -10.06 17.35 -22.76
N LYS A 434 -11.26 16.82 -22.97
CA LYS A 434 -12.52 17.45 -22.50
C LYS A 434 -12.71 17.32 -20.98
N GLY A 435 -12.02 16.38 -20.34
CA GLY A 435 -11.96 16.23 -18.89
C GLY A 435 -10.66 15.55 -18.47
N VAL A 436 -10.16 15.89 -17.28
CA VAL A 436 -8.94 15.28 -16.72
C VAL A 436 -9.23 14.74 -15.32
N VAL A 437 -9.00 13.44 -15.11
CA VAL A 437 -8.97 12.86 -13.76
C VAL A 437 -7.54 12.83 -13.26
N MET A 438 -7.28 13.57 -12.19
CA MET A 438 -6.06 13.48 -11.40
C MET A 438 -6.17 12.30 -10.42
N ALA A 439 -5.74 11.11 -10.87
CA ALA A 439 -5.71 9.89 -10.07
C ALA A 439 -4.38 9.67 -9.33
N CYS A 440 -3.49 10.67 -9.37
CA CYS A 440 -2.28 10.76 -8.58
C CYS A 440 -2.52 11.51 -7.26
N GLY A 441 -1.66 11.33 -6.27
CA GLY A 441 -1.80 11.99 -4.98
C GLY A 441 -1.70 13.52 -5.02
N GLY A 442 -2.32 14.18 -4.05
CA GLY A 442 -2.41 15.64 -3.95
C GLY A 442 -1.05 16.33 -3.86
N TRP A 443 -0.06 15.67 -3.26
CA TRP A 443 1.31 16.18 -3.15
C TRP A 443 1.97 16.48 -4.51
N ILE A 444 1.61 15.72 -5.55
CA ILE A 444 2.05 15.98 -6.93
C ILE A 444 1.03 16.79 -7.70
N ALA A 445 -0.27 16.54 -7.52
CA ALA A 445 -1.34 17.24 -8.24
C ALA A 445 -1.25 18.76 -8.05
N ARG A 446 -1.01 19.23 -6.81
CA ARG A 446 -0.84 20.66 -6.49
C ARG A 446 0.35 21.35 -7.17
N ARG A 447 1.30 20.57 -7.68
CA ARG A 447 2.51 21.08 -8.36
C ARG A 447 2.34 21.11 -9.87
N ILE A 448 1.60 20.15 -10.42
CA ILE A 448 1.50 19.98 -11.88
C ILE A 448 0.25 20.63 -12.47
N VAL A 449 -0.82 20.84 -11.69
CA VAL A 449 -1.96 21.66 -12.13
C VAL A 449 -1.57 23.12 -12.00
N ALA A 450 -1.17 23.72 -13.12
CA ALA A 450 -0.46 25.00 -13.12
C ALA A 450 -1.36 26.17 -12.69
N ASP A 451 -2.61 26.15 -13.12
CA ASP A 451 -3.64 27.15 -12.86
C ASP A 451 -4.49 26.83 -11.63
N MET A 452 -4.05 25.92 -10.76
CA MET A 452 -4.72 25.58 -9.51
C MET A 452 -4.93 26.83 -8.64
N PRO A 453 -6.12 27.07 -8.07
CA PRO A 453 -6.35 28.15 -7.13
C PRO A 453 -5.53 27.99 -5.84
N GLU A 454 -5.21 29.10 -5.16
CA GLU A 454 -4.32 29.06 -3.99
C GLU A 454 -4.95 28.31 -2.80
N ASP A 455 -6.26 28.44 -2.59
CA ASP A 455 -6.99 27.73 -1.54
C ASP A 455 -6.91 26.20 -1.71
N TYR A 456 -6.95 25.69 -2.96
CA TYR A 456 -6.70 24.28 -3.26
C TYR A 456 -5.25 23.88 -2.94
N ARG A 457 -4.26 24.70 -3.32
CA ARG A 457 -2.84 24.41 -3.04
C ARG A 457 -2.56 24.37 -1.55
N GLU A 458 -3.06 25.34 -0.79
CA GLU A 458 -2.93 25.43 0.66
C GLU A 458 -3.62 24.24 1.35
N ALA A 459 -4.80 23.84 0.88
CA ALA A 459 -5.53 22.69 1.42
C ALA A 459 -4.69 21.40 1.32
N TRP A 460 -4.08 21.12 0.18
CA TRP A 460 -3.17 19.97 0.04
C TRP A 460 -1.81 20.15 0.74
N GLN A 461 -1.38 21.39 0.99
CA GLN A 461 -0.12 21.64 1.69
C GLN A 461 -0.14 21.18 3.13
N GLY A 462 -1.31 21.19 3.78
CA GLY A 462 -1.48 20.71 5.15
C GLY A 462 -1.48 19.19 5.30
N LEU A 463 -1.45 18.41 4.20
CA LEU A 463 -1.50 16.95 4.28
C LEU A 463 -0.09 16.33 4.37
N HIS A 464 0.07 15.39 5.30
CA HIS A 464 1.30 14.66 5.53
C HIS A 464 1.18 13.21 5.09
N TYR A 465 2.27 12.68 4.51
CA TYR A 465 2.26 11.38 3.85
C TYR A 465 3.34 10.46 4.39
N ALA A 466 2.94 9.33 4.98
CA ALA A 466 3.85 8.33 5.49
C ALA A 466 4.30 7.36 4.39
N PRO A 467 5.57 6.92 4.42
CA PRO A 467 6.06 5.86 3.56
C PRO A 467 5.81 4.47 4.15
N ILE A 468 5.88 3.45 3.29
CA ILE A 468 5.98 2.05 3.71
C ILE A 468 7.02 1.30 2.87
N LEU A 469 7.75 0.39 3.50
CA LEU A 469 8.51 -0.66 2.81
C LEU A 469 7.73 -1.97 2.88
N VAL A 470 7.54 -2.62 1.73
CA VAL A 470 7.08 -4.01 1.67
C VAL A 470 8.23 -4.88 1.19
N ALA A 471 8.73 -5.74 2.07
CA ALA A 471 9.77 -6.71 1.76
C ALA A 471 9.16 -8.10 1.58
N ASN A 472 9.38 -8.69 0.41
CA ASN A 472 8.99 -10.06 0.09
C ASN A 472 10.22 -10.95 0.16
N VAL A 473 10.23 -11.90 1.10
CA VAL A 473 11.34 -12.82 1.35
C VAL A 473 10.89 -14.23 1.01
N ALA A 474 11.40 -14.75 -0.10
CA ALA A 474 11.16 -16.13 -0.50
C ALA A 474 12.12 -17.05 0.28
N VAL A 475 11.55 -18.07 0.94
CA VAL A 475 12.31 -19.11 1.64
C VAL A 475 12.11 -20.46 0.95
N ARG A 476 13.14 -21.31 0.97
CA ARG A 476 13.11 -22.64 0.34
C ARG A 476 12.16 -23.61 1.04
N HIS A 477 11.94 -23.41 2.33
CA HIS A 477 11.04 -24.20 3.16
C HIS A 477 10.68 -23.40 4.42
N TRP A 478 9.59 -23.77 5.10
CA TRP A 478 9.18 -23.12 6.35
C TRP A 478 9.22 -24.06 7.57
N ARG A 479 10.00 -25.15 7.49
CA ARG A 479 10.27 -26.09 8.61
C ARG A 479 10.56 -25.42 9.95
N PHE A 480 11.22 -24.26 9.97
CA PHE A 480 11.52 -23.55 11.21
C PHE A 480 10.27 -23.02 11.92
N LEU A 481 9.25 -22.59 11.17
CA LEU A 481 7.94 -22.21 11.72
C LEU A 481 7.17 -23.46 12.20
N ASP A 482 7.22 -24.55 11.44
CA ASP A 482 6.61 -25.83 11.82
C ASP A 482 7.19 -26.39 13.14
N ARG A 483 8.53 -26.40 13.26
CA ARG A 483 9.25 -26.78 14.49
C ARG A 483 8.93 -25.86 15.66
N LEU A 484 8.67 -24.57 15.41
CA LEU A 484 8.19 -23.64 16.44
C LEU A 484 6.73 -23.88 16.81
N GLY A 485 5.92 -24.35 15.87
CA GLY A 485 4.48 -24.55 16.04
C GLY A 485 3.66 -23.33 15.72
N ILE A 486 4.18 -22.47 14.87
CA ILE A 486 3.55 -21.22 14.51
C ILE A 486 3.40 -21.17 13.00
N SER A 487 2.41 -20.44 12.52
CA SER A 487 2.25 -20.07 11.12
C SER A 487 2.39 -18.56 10.92
N ALA A 488 2.37 -17.81 12.02
CA ALA A 488 2.48 -16.37 12.07
C ALA A 488 3.37 -15.95 13.24
N ALA A 489 4.21 -14.94 13.00
CA ALA A 489 5.21 -14.45 13.94
C ALA A 489 4.99 -12.95 14.18
N ARG A 490 4.92 -12.54 15.45
CA ARG A 490 4.86 -11.14 15.89
C ARG A 490 6.09 -10.84 16.75
N TRP A 491 6.65 -9.65 16.62
CA TRP A 491 7.73 -9.15 17.48
C TRP A 491 7.57 -7.65 17.72
N PHE A 492 8.43 -7.09 18.57
CA PHE A 492 8.30 -5.71 19.07
C PHE A 492 9.50 -4.81 18.77
N ASP A 493 10.63 -5.38 18.35
CA ASP A 493 11.89 -4.65 18.17
C ASP A 493 12.64 -5.16 16.92
N GLY A 494 13.34 -4.26 16.23
CA GLY A 494 14.17 -4.60 15.05
C GLY A 494 13.49 -4.34 13.70
N PHE A 495 13.71 -5.21 12.72
CA PHE A 495 13.19 -5.02 11.35
C PHE A 495 11.76 -5.54 11.21
N GLY A 496 10.83 -4.67 10.82
CA GLY A 496 9.40 -5.01 10.73
C GLY A 496 8.80 -5.33 12.10
N TYR A 497 7.62 -5.94 12.12
CA TYR A 497 6.96 -6.36 13.37
C TYR A 497 6.14 -7.65 13.27
N ALA A 498 5.82 -8.11 12.05
CA ALA A 498 5.05 -9.32 11.83
C ALA A 498 5.34 -9.95 10.46
N THR A 499 5.16 -11.27 10.37
CA THR A 499 5.07 -12.01 9.10
C THR A 499 4.32 -13.33 9.30
N ASN A 500 3.79 -13.92 8.24
CA ASN A 500 3.13 -15.22 8.28
C ASN A 500 3.25 -15.97 6.96
N ILE A 501 3.11 -17.30 7.02
CA ILE A 501 2.72 -18.09 5.86
C ILE A 501 1.20 -18.00 5.68
N ARG A 502 0.75 -18.19 4.44
CA ARG A 502 -0.67 -18.16 4.09
C ARG A 502 -1.09 -19.45 3.43
N ARG A 503 -2.39 -19.78 3.53
CA ARG A 503 -2.97 -20.82 2.69
C ARG A 503 -2.94 -20.37 1.22
N PRO A 504 -2.26 -21.10 0.31
CA PRO A 504 -2.27 -20.79 -1.11
C PRO A 504 -3.69 -20.84 -1.67
N MET A 505 -4.09 -19.81 -2.41
CA MET A 505 -5.38 -19.80 -3.10
C MET A 505 -5.39 -20.84 -4.22
N MET A 506 -6.50 -21.58 -4.33
CA MET A 506 -6.77 -22.44 -5.47
C MET A 506 -7.24 -21.59 -6.65
N ILE A 507 -6.51 -21.61 -7.76
CA ILE A 507 -6.81 -20.86 -8.97
C ILE A 507 -6.86 -21.84 -10.14
N ASP A 508 -8.02 -21.91 -10.81
CA ASP A 508 -8.29 -22.83 -11.92
C ASP A 508 -7.88 -24.28 -11.58
N GLY A 509 -8.24 -24.73 -10.38
CA GLY A 509 -7.97 -26.09 -9.88
C GLY A 509 -6.53 -26.36 -9.42
N ARG A 510 -5.66 -25.34 -9.35
CA ARG A 510 -4.24 -25.49 -8.98
C ARG A 510 -3.85 -24.53 -7.84
N SER A 511 -2.91 -24.94 -7.01
CA SER A 511 -2.30 -24.11 -5.97
C SER A 511 -0.84 -24.50 -5.74
N GLU A 512 -0.09 -23.63 -5.07
CA GLU A 512 1.22 -24.00 -4.53
C GLU A 512 1.04 -24.98 -3.34
N PRO A 513 1.96 -25.93 -3.14
CA PRO A 513 1.87 -26.85 -2.00
C PRO A 513 1.98 -26.11 -0.67
N LEU A 514 1.11 -26.45 0.27
CA LEU A 514 1.21 -26.00 1.65
C LEU A 514 1.83 -27.10 2.51
N SER A 515 3.16 -27.23 2.43
CA SER A 515 3.95 -28.21 3.20
C SER A 515 5.18 -27.54 3.82
N PRO A 516 5.60 -27.90 5.04
CA PRO A 516 6.82 -27.38 5.67
C PRO A 516 8.07 -27.48 4.80
N ASP A 517 8.13 -28.47 3.90
CA ASP A 517 9.23 -28.73 2.98
C ASP A 517 9.17 -27.91 1.68
N ALA A 518 8.07 -27.21 1.43
CA ALA A 518 7.85 -26.46 0.20
C ALA A 518 8.27 -24.98 0.35
N PRO A 519 8.72 -24.33 -0.74
CA PRO A 519 8.97 -22.90 -0.75
C PRO A 519 7.75 -22.07 -0.40
N THR A 520 7.97 -20.92 0.23
CA THR A 520 6.90 -19.96 0.54
C THR A 520 7.42 -18.53 0.54
N MET A 521 6.50 -17.56 0.49
CA MET A 521 6.79 -16.14 0.60
C MET A 521 6.44 -15.64 2.00
N LEU A 522 7.40 -15.01 2.66
CA LEU A 522 7.18 -14.22 3.86
C LEU A 522 7.15 -12.74 3.48
N THR A 523 6.02 -12.10 3.73
CA THR A 523 5.82 -10.67 3.45
C THR A 523 6.00 -9.88 4.74
N PHE A 524 6.77 -8.79 4.68
CA PHE A 524 7.00 -7.88 5.79
C PHE A 524 6.56 -6.48 5.37
N TYR A 525 5.62 -5.90 6.12
CA TYR A 525 5.25 -4.49 5.98
C TYR A 525 5.93 -3.70 7.09
N VAL A 526 6.80 -2.78 6.69
CA VAL A 526 7.75 -2.13 7.59
C VAL A 526 7.48 -0.63 7.63
N PRO A 527 6.81 -0.15 8.69
CA PRO A 527 6.62 1.27 8.93
C PRO A 527 7.88 1.89 9.52
N PHE A 528 8.06 3.20 9.29
CA PHE A 528 9.20 3.97 9.79
C PHE A 528 8.73 4.96 10.86
N LEU A 529 8.28 4.42 11.98
CA LEU A 529 7.71 5.19 13.08
C LEU A 529 8.78 6.02 13.81
N LYS A 530 8.35 7.19 14.29
CA LYS A 530 9.11 8.05 15.22
C LYS A 530 8.13 8.79 16.16
N PRO A 531 7.40 8.07 17.04
CA PRO A 531 6.35 8.66 17.85
C PRO A 531 6.85 9.80 18.74
N GLY A 532 5.99 10.77 19.03
CA GLY A 532 6.27 11.91 19.90
C GLY A 532 6.73 13.19 19.20
N ASP A 533 7.21 13.11 17.96
CA ASP A 533 7.47 14.29 17.12
C ASP A 533 6.17 14.76 16.41
N PRO A 534 6.07 16.02 15.95
CA PRO A 534 4.98 16.42 15.05
C PRO A 534 4.94 15.56 13.79
N VAL A 535 3.75 15.18 13.33
CA VAL A 535 3.52 14.36 12.12
C VAL A 535 4.27 14.83 10.87
N ALA A 536 4.41 16.14 10.67
CA ALA A 536 5.23 16.71 9.60
C ALA A 536 6.69 16.24 9.66
N ALA A 537 7.29 16.28 10.86
CA ALA A 537 8.65 15.83 11.11
C ALA A 537 8.75 14.30 11.03
N GLN A 538 7.78 13.57 11.60
CA GLN A 538 7.74 12.10 11.54
C GLN A 538 7.73 11.60 10.09
N THR A 539 6.85 12.14 9.24
CA THR A 539 6.73 11.68 7.86
C THR A 539 7.93 12.05 6.99
N VAL A 540 8.58 13.20 7.25
CA VAL A 540 9.85 13.56 6.59
C VAL A 540 10.96 12.60 6.99
N ASP A 541 11.16 12.36 8.29
CA ASP A 541 12.18 11.43 8.81
C ASP A 541 11.98 10.03 8.23
N ALA A 542 10.75 9.53 8.28
CA ALA A 542 10.36 8.24 7.73
C ALA A 542 10.76 8.10 6.25
N ARG A 543 10.46 9.11 5.42
CA ARG A 543 10.80 9.08 3.98
C ARG A 543 12.30 9.11 3.76
N MET A 544 13.02 9.93 4.53
CA MET A 544 14.47 9.99 4.46
C MET A 544 15.11 8.65 4.82
N ARG A 545 14.65 7.99 5.90
CA ARG A 545 15.13 6.66 6.29
C ARG A 545 14.83 5.60 5.22
N LEU A 546 13.62 5.57 4.66
CA LEU A 546 13.26 4.64 3.58
C LEU A 546 14.20 4.78 2.37
N PHE A 547 14.43 6.02 1.92
CA PHE A 547 15.14 6.29 0.67
C PHE A 547 16.66 6.32 0.81
N ALA A 548 17.19 6.69 1.98
CA ALA A 548 18.62 6.65 2.26
C ALA A 548 19.15 5.23 2.50
N THR A 549 18.28 4.30 2.92
CA THR A 549 18.69 2.92 3.21
C THR A 549 18.83 2.10 1.92
N SER A 550 20.05 1.57 1.69
CA SER A 550 20.35 0.78 0.50
C SER A 550 19.63 -0.57 0.50
N PHE A 551 19.53 -1.22 -0.67
CA PHE A 551 19.04 -2.61 -0.71
C PHE A 551 19.89 -3.52 0.18
N HIS A 552 21.22 -3.36 0.14
CA HIS A 552 22.15 -4.15 0.93
C HIS A 552 21.86 -4.03 2.42
N ASP A 553 21.65 -2.81 2.93
CA ASP A 553 21.38 -2.60 4.36
C ASP A 553 20.03 -3.18 4.81
N PHE A 554 19.02 -3.17 3.94
CA PHE A 554 17.75 -3.86 4.24
C PHE A 554 17.90 -5.38 4.17
N GLU A 555 18.58 -5.93 3.17
CA GLU A 555 18.91 -7.36 3.10
C GLU A 555 19.64 -7.82 4.37
N MET A 556 20.60 -7.02 4.82
CA MET A 556 21.34 -7.20 6.05
C MET A 556 20.45 -7.27 7.29
N GLN A 557 19.52 -6.32 7.43
CA GLN A 557 18.58 -6.28 8.54
C GLN A 557 17.64 -7.50 8.53
N ILE A 558 17.08 -7.85 7.37
CA ILE A 558 16.20 -9.02 7.19
C ILE A 558 16.92 -10.31 7.61
N ARG A 559 18.12 -10.55 7.06
CA ARG A 559 18.89 -11.77 7.33
C ARG A 559 19.21 -11.91 8.82
N ARG A 560 19.65 -10.82 9.47
CA ARG A 560 19.95 -10.80 10.90
C ARG A 560 18.71 -11.05 11.75
N GLN A 561 17.61 -10.33 11.49
CA GLN A 561 16.36 -10.47 12.22
C GLN A 561 15.83 -11.90 12.13
N MET A 562 15.76 -12.47 10.92
CA MET A 562 15.28 -13.83 10.73
C MET A 562 16.22 -14.87 11.35
N GLN A 563 17.54 -14.69 11.27
CA GLN A 563 18.49 -15.59 11.90
C GLN A 563 18.37 -15.58 13.43
N GLU A 564 18.22 -14.40 14.03
CA GLU A 564 18.03 -14.24 15.47
C GLU A 564 16.74 -14.90 15.94
N MET A 565 15.62 -14.66 15.23
CA MET A 565 14.32 -15.18 15.60
C MET A 565 14.19 -16.70 15.40
N PHE A 566 14.71 -17.23 14.29
CA PHE A 566 14.41 -18.59 13.85
C PHE A 566 15.60 -19.56 13.88
N GLY A 567 16.81 -19.07 14.15
CA GLY A 567 18.04 -19.87 14.09
C GLY A 567 18.05 -21.08 15.01
N ALA A 568 17.61 -20.91 16.25
CA ALA A 568 17.47 -22.00 17.23
C ALA A 568 16.47 -23.09 16.78
N HIS A 569 15.64 -22.80 15.78
CA HIS A 569 14.64 -23.70 15.22
C HIS A 569 15.04 -24.24 13.83
N GLY A 570 16.33 -24.17 13.51
CA GLY A 570 16.93 -24.77 12.32
C GLY A 570 16.93 -23.89 11.07
N PHE A 571 16.50 -22.63 11.18
CA PHE A 571 16.64 -21.67 10.09
C PHE A 571 18.10 -21.25 9.92
N ASP A 572 18.56 -21.21 8.68
CA ASP A 572 19.85 -20.67 8.29
C ASP A 572 19.62 -19.62 7.19
N ALA A 573 19.90 -18.35 7.47
CA ALA A 573 19.63 -17.27 6.53
C ALA A 573 20.41 -17.42 5.21
N ARG A 574 21.60 -18.06 5.23
CA ARG A 574 22.42 -18.31 4.04
C ARG A 574 21.79 -19.36 3.15
N ARG A 575 21.35 -20.47 3.74
CA ARG A 575 20.79 -21.62 3.04
C ARG A 575 19.32 -21.40 2.67
N ASP A 576 18.52 -20.83 3.55
CA ASP A 576 17.06 -20.92 3.48
C ASP A 576 16.43 -19.73 2.75
N ILE A 577 17.04 -18.55 2.75
CA ILE A 577 16.57 -17.41 1.95
C ILE A 577 16.95 -17.63 0.48
N ALA A 578 15.96 -17.72 -0.39
CA ALA A 578 16.13 -17.89 -1.83
C ALA A 578 16.14 -16.55 -2.57
N GLY A 579 15.37 -15.57 -2.10
CA GLY A 579 15.31 -14.25 -2.73
C GLY A 579 14.64 -13.21 -1.86
N ILE A 580 14.98 -11.94 -2.11
CA ILE A 580 14.41 -10.77 -1.45
C ILE A 580 14.03 -9.75 -2.52
N VAL A 581 12.80 -9.24 -2.47
CA VAL A 581 12.35 -8.10 -3.28
C VAL A 581 11.85 -7.00 -2.35
N LEU A 582 12.33 -5.78 -2.56
CA LEU A 582 11.93 -4.60 -1.78
C LEU A 582 11.03 -3.70 -2.63
N ASN A 583 9.90 -3.30 -2.06
CA ASN A 583 8.97 -2.34 -2.67
C ASN A 583 8.88 -1.11 -1.78
N ARG A 584 9.41 0.01 -2.28
CA ARG A 584 9.48 1.28 -1.55
C ARG A 584 8.35 2.20 -1.98
N TRP A 585 7.54 2.66 -1.04
CA TRP A 585 6.47 3.61 -1.31
C TRP A 585 6.70 4.86 -0.48
N GLY A 586 7.02 5.98 -1.13
CA GLY A 586 7.38 7.21 -0.41
C GLY A 586 6.19 7.94 0.20
N HIS A 587 5.00 7.74 -0.34
CA HIS A 587 3.78 8.47 0.02
C HIS A 587 2.59 7.49 0.04
N ALA A 588 2.78 6.37 0.73
CA ALA A 588 1.82 5.25 0.73
C ALA A 588 0.51 5.64 1.40
N PHE A 589 0.61 6.34 2.52
CA PHE A 589 -0.53 6.74 3.32
C PHE A 589 -0.56 8.25 3.51
N VAL A 590 -1.69 8.90 3.29
CA VAL A 590 -1.99 10.18 3.94
C VAL A 590 -2.30 9.88 5.40
N VAL A 591 -1.76 10.69 6.31
CA VAL A 591 -2.05 10.54 7.73
C VAL A 591 -3.36 11.26 8.04
N PRO A 592 -4.41 10.56 8.51
CA PRO A 592 -5.64 11.20 8.93
C PRO A 592 -5.46 11.83 10.31
N GLU A 593 -4.85 13.00 10.33
CA GLU A 593 -4.67 13.83 11.52
C GLU A 593 -6.01 14.36 12.07
N PRO A 594 -6.06 14.86 13.31
CA PRO A 594 -7.25 15.54 13.80
C PRO A 594 -7.73 16.65 12.86
N GLY A 595 -9.01 16.60 12.48
CA GLY A 595 -9.64 17.50 11.53
C GLY A 595 -9.49 17.09 10.06
N PHE A 596 -8.85 15.95 9.76
CA PHE A 596 -8.68 15.48 8.38
C PHE A 596 -10.02 15.21 7.68
N PHE A 597 -10.99 14.64 8.39
CA PHE A 597 -12.25 14.21 7.80
C PHE A 597 -13.26 15.34 7.73
N PHE A 598 -13.36 16.17 8.78
CA PHE A 598 -14.43 17.15 8.93
C PHE A 598 -13.97 18.61 9.08
N GLY A 599 -12.66 18.85 9.11
CA GLY A 599 -12.08 20.18 9.24
C GLY A 599 -12.23 20.76 10.66
N SER A 600 -12.07 22.07 10.74
CA SER A 600 -12.40 22.87 11.92
C SER A 600 -13.66 23.69 11.64
N PRO A 601 -14.30 24.30 12.66
CA PRO A 601 -15.43 25.21 12.45
C PRO A 601 -15.15 26.34 11.45
N ASP A 602 -13.88 26.79 11.37
CA ASP A 602 -13.47 27.92 10.53
C ASP A 602 -12.89 27.50 9.17
N ARG A 603 -12.58 26.21 8.98
CA ARG A 603 -11.89 25.74 7.76
C ARG A 603 -12.37 24.34 7.34
N PRO A 604 -12.91 24.19 6.11
CA PRO A 604 -13.22 22.87 5.56
C PRO A 604 -11.98 21.97 5.45
N PRO A 605 -12.14 20.64 5.52
CA PRO A 605 -11.02 19.72 5.37
C PRO A 605 -10.50 19.71 3.93
N ALA A 606 -9.22 19.36 3.74
CA ALA A 606 -8.57 19.37 2.43
C ALA A 606 -9.31 18.50 1.38
N ARG A 607 -9.89 17.37 1.82
CA ARG A 607 -10.69 16.49 0.97
C ARG A 607 -11.94 17.17 0.38
N ALA A 608 -12.51 18.17 1.04
CA ALA A 608 -13.68 18.89 0.55
C ALA A 608 -13.34 19.71 -0.69
N TYR A 609 -12.18 20.39 -0.70
CA TYR A 609 -11.66 21.09 -1.88
C TYR A 609 -11.43 20.12 -3.03
N ALA A 610 -10.71 19.03 -2.79
CA ALA A 610 -10.42 18.04 -3.84
C ALA A 610 -11.68 17.42 -4.46
N ARG A 611 -12.71 17.11 -3.65
CA ARG A 611 -13.96 16.50 -4.12
C ARG A 611 -14.87 17.47 -4.88
N ARG A 612 -14.70 18.79 -4.73
CA ARG A 612 -15.43 19.81 -5.52
C ARG A 612 -15.05 19.78 -7.01
N GLY A 613 -13.81 19.39 -7.32
CA GLY A 613 -13.27 19.49 -8.68
C GLY A 613 -12.94 20.94 -9.05
N PHE A 614 -12.22 21.12 -10.15
CA PHE A 614 -11.72 22.41 -10.61
C PHE A 614 -11.89 22.52 -12.13
N GLY A 615 -12.94 23.23 -12.57
CA GLY A 615 -13.29 23.34 -13.99
C GLY A 615 -13.48 21.96 -14.63
N ARG A 616 -12.61 21.64 -15.59
CA ARG A 616 -12.59 20.36 -16.32
C ARG A 616 -11.66 19.31 -15.68
N ILE A 617 -11.22 19.54 -14.44
CA ILE A 617 -10.32 18.67 -13.69
C ILE A 617 -11.02 18.11 -12.45
N ALA A 618 -11.03 16.79 -12.28
CA ALA A 618 -11.52 16.13 -11.07
C ALA A 618 -10.39 15.35 -10.38
N PHE A 619 -10.37 15.33 -9.05
CA PHE A 619 -9.35 14.63 -8.26
C PHE A 619 -9.93 13.33 -7.71
N GLY A 620 -9.24 12.21 -7.89
CA GLY A 620 -9.78 10.86 -7.61
C GLY A 620 -8.83 9.92 -6.87
N ALA A 621 -7.80 10.44 -6.21
CA ALA A 621 -6.86 9.62 -5.44
C ALA A 621 -7.51 9.05 -4.15
N ALA A 622 -7.08 7.84 -3.74
CA ALA A 622 -7.61 7.16 -2.55
C ALA A 622 -7.32 7.90 -1.23
N GLU A 623 -6.36 8.82 -1.22
CA GLU A 623 -6.03 9.65 -0.06
C GLU A 623 -7.26 10.41 0.46
N LEU A 624 -8.20 10.75 -0.42
CA LEU A 624 -9.39 11.51 -0.06
C LEU A 624 -10.33 10.79 0.89
N GLN A 625 -10.08 9.51 1.20
CA GLN A 625 -10.83 8.73 2.17
C GLN A 625 -10.14 8.62 3.54
N GLY A 626 -8.87 9.03 3.69
CA GLY A 626 -8.09 8.87 4.93
C GLY A 626 -7.74 7.42 5.30
N TYR A 627 -8.28 6.45 4.55
CA TYR A 627 -8.00 5.03 4.63
C TYR A 627 -7.84 4.47 3.21
N GLN A 628 -6.59 4.37 2.76
CA GLN A 628 -6.24 4.11 1.35
C GLN A 628 -6.30 2.63 0.97
N THR A 629 -7.51 2.06 1.01
CA THR A 629 -7.75 0.72 0.46
C THR A 629 -7.85 0.76 -1.07
N TRP A 630 -7.71 -0.40 -1.70
CA TRP A 630 -7.98 -0.53 -3.12
C TRP A 630 -9.45 -0.19 -3.45
N LEU A 631 -10.39 -0.49 -2.55
CA LEU A 631 -11.81 -0.16 -2.72
C LEU A 631 -12.05 1.34 -2.67
N ALA A 632 -11.42 2.04 -1.71
CA ALA A 632 -11.42 3.50 -1.66
C ALA A 632 -10.85 4.11 -2.95
N ALA A 633 -9.77 3.54 -3.48
CA ALA A 633 -9.22 3.98 -4.77
C ALA A 633 -10.22 3.79 -5.92
N TYR A 634 -10.91 2.65 -5.98
CA TYR A 634 -11.95 2.40 -6.98
C TYR A 634 -13.10 3.41 -6.88
N GLN A 635 -13.58 3.67 -5.67
CA GLN A 635 -14.66 4.61 -5.41
C GLN A 635 -14.29 6.04 -5.82
N GLU A 636 -13.13 6.54 -5.37
CA GLU A 636 -12.69 7.92 -5.67
C GLU A 636 -12.38 8.12 -7.15
N GLY A 637 -11.77 7.13 -7.80
CA GLY A 637 -11.52 7.15 -9.24
C GLY A 637 -12.82 7.18 -10.05
N THR A 638 -13.77 6.31 -9.70
CA THR A 638 -15.10 6.27 -10.34
C THR A 638 -15.84 7.58 -10.14
N ARG A 639 -15.89 8.09 -8.90
CA ARG A 639 -16.52 9.38 -8.56
C ARG A 639 -15.94 10.52 -9.40
N ALA A 640 -14.62 10.63 -9.46
CA ALA A 640 -13.95 11.70 -10.20
C ALA A 640 -14.23 11.64 -11.71
N ALA A 641 -14.32 10.44 -12.30
CA ALA A 641 -14.71 10.30 -13.70
C ALA A 641 -16.17 10.72 -13.91
N LEU A 642 -17.10 10.26 -13.08
CA LEU A 642 -18.52 10.60 -13.19
C LEU A 642 -18.82 12.10 -13.00
N GLN A 643 -17.93 12.86 -12.36
CA GLN A 643 -18.02 14.33 -12.29
C GLN A 643 -17.76 15.03 -13.64
N LEU A 644 -17.10 14.37 -14.58
CA LEU A 644 -16.65 14.96 -15.86
C LEU A 644 -17.38 14.42 -17.08
N ILE A 645 -18.09 13.31 -16.94
CA ILE A 645 -18.77 12.57 -18.02
C ILE A 645 -20.21 13.04 -18.13
#